data_AF-A0A945SC16-F1
#
_entry.id   AF-A0A945SC16-F1
#
_cell.length_a   1.000
_cell.length_b   1.000
_cell.length_c   1.000
_cell.angle_alpha   90.00
_cell.angle_beta   90.00
_cell.angle_gamma   90.00
#
_symmetry.space_group_name_H-M   'P 1'
#
loop_
_entity.id
_entity.type
_entity.pdbx_description
1 polymer ?
#
loop_
_entity_poly.entity_id
_entity_poly.type
_entity_poly.pdbx_seq_one_letter_code
_entity_poly.pdbx_strand_id
1 'polypeptide(L)'
;MLPLYSRLISFALPLVCAIPALAALPDGKVSSSYLGEYVLWRPRESVVFHLQDPEGTGFALRLTLRDMNIYQQGDRPVMFWVTGPAGNTLVNRVIDDTPERPDNDQYRDGLSDMYQDCRYREWHRHNSANGYPPGKVRSRYLEHPEELEARDVNVRVPPAGKGLYRVMIQASWDHWVSLTPDRAIPAGVHPGPGPLYVHGNRLQDCFLYAPATTDEIGISLSEEILPFNWRVTVQDSDGKTLAETVPRSFLNFTVLRDAPRDSVLRLRIEGHTTGACLHIAGVPFVLCPDAETARLIHGGLNVDARGRPTFHHHQRVLLEWADSLKLQDLAADVVLPEANPLLSGKGKTGLSLHDIPGILACQDLDPASSTYGAFHAPDDPALATRFSHWRRMVDVVAAAAGLDDLNNPYLGHPALVRRVLLCRAMTNLQTLSPYFWYGHQEGPKTFTIEEDRFWGVPFRSAWYPMHDAMHVLSLRPIRDAVTWALPAEVFQAWRQSFLQWTTSRTLMHQGECSNQWAAGLKHMKQVWEATQERQVEDVLRRQVERFTTPGNLGRVAPDPTPYSLKSAIGYPHAADCGLIGGGIASDGLGHDNEYCLESTLHMAKIWEALRSDSIRRWLDEYYVLKTHLTLPKWGVHTATAFTETCSPSDSNFRTRYYTHKSPLGKLRPHIRYGPLWVGEERDDAPWPCLEEETFLRNIDNRFYFIKTPAYYSIVYAGPSRPDWGSWGAAVVKNGSAELAGHTGMHYGGLQYKPTKAGAISAVWVKDCGPTLLCQNHNVMFSNVVWGRVREPLFPKWEDGHVDPTIVCSAYAQPETSFDEATRTYRKREDMPSLPLTVERTISFQDETIRMSLVLTATDDVNAVELYECIPYFAEKRRIRALTGTPRRFAEFAIPSPITTPSKWPRGKRPDPLLSGENAELPKVTAQGFAIAADSGAGSVILFDKEQTFTQTQPIRYRKVAAATGAWNLPVPTRMAKGQTHTVRYRIYSHQEPLDTETLNRLIEEPR
;
A
#
# COMPACT_ATOMS: atom_id res chain seq x y z
N MET A 1 -35.71 -4.62 -48.27
CA MET A 1 -35.56 -5.01 -49.69
C MET A 1 -34.08 -5.28 -49.98
N LEU A 2 -33.71 -6.56 -50.01
CA LEU A 2 -32.63 -7.07 -50.88
C LEU A 2 -33.29 -7.36 -52.26
N PRO A 3 -32.60 -7.45 -53.43
CA PRO A 3 -31.27 -8.08 -53.55
C PRO A 3 -30.34 -7.73 -54.77
N LEU A 4 -29.15 -8.39 -54.76
CA LEU A 4 -28.43 -9.07 -55.87
C LEU A 4 -27.91 -8.28 -57.12
N TYR A 5 -26.69 -8.46 -57.66
CA TYR A 5 -25.43 -9.19 -57.36
C TYR A 5 -24.45 -8.98 -58.55
N SER A 6 -23.16 -9.31 -58.34
CA SER A 6 -22.18 -9.86 -59.32
C SER A 6 -21.42 -8.91 -60.28
N ARG A 7 -20.13 -9.10 -60.61
CA ARG A 7 -18.92 -9.77 -60.05
C ARG A 7 -17.75 -9.52 -61.04
N LEU A 8 -16.50 -9.67 -60.56
CA LEU A 8 -15.19 -9.89 -61.25
C LEU A 8 -14.27 -8.65 -61.36
N ILE A 9 -13.31 -8.45 -60.44
CA ILE A 9 -11.98 -9.10 -60.25
C ILE A 9 -10.93 -8.60 -61.28
N SER A 10 -9.96 -7.76 -60.88
CA SER A 10 -8.60 -8.20 -60.47
C SER A 10 -7.58 -7.05 -60.35
N PHE A 11 -6.69 -7.18 -59.36
CA PHE A 11 -5.43 -6.44 -59.08
C PHE A 11 -5.50 -4.98 -58.59
N ALA A 12 -5.63 -4.83 -57.26
CA ALA A 12 -4.97 -3.76 -56.52
C ALA A 12 -4.25 -4.39 -55.31
N LEU A 13 -2.92 -4.41 -55.38
CA LEU A 13 -2.04 -4.69 -54.24
C LEU A 13 -2.39 -3.74 -53.09
N PRO A 14 -2.55 -4.20 -51.84
CA PRO A 14 -2.47 -3.31 -50.70
C PRO A 14 -1.01 -2.85 -50.56
N LEU A 15 -0.81 -1.53 -50.58
CA LEU A 15 0.42 -0.88 -50.22
C LEU A 15 0.68 -1.19 -48.73
N VAL A 16 1.34 -2.32 -48.46
CA VAL A 16 1.96 -2.61 -47.18
C VAL A 16 3.06 -1.57 -47.03
N CYS A 17 2.88 -0.61 -46.12
CA CYS A 17 3.98 0.20 -45.61
C CYS A 17 4.92 -0.72 -44.83
N ALA A 18 5.75 -1.46 -45.56
CA ALA A 18 6.92 -2.12 -45.02
C ALA A 18 7.87 -1.02 -44.57
N ILE A 19 7.94 -0.81 -43.25
CA ILE A 19 9.07 -0.10 -42.64
C ILE A 19 10.32 -0.89 -43.07
N PRO A 20 11.31 -0.25 -43.69
CA PRO A 20 12.43 -0.97 -44.27
C PRO A 20 13.20 -1.70 -43.16
N ALA A 21 13.46 -2.99 -43.43
CA ALA A 21 14.49 -3.77 -42.77
C ALA A 21 15.81 -2.98 -42.73
N LEU A 22 16.49 -3.03 -41.58
CA LEU A 22 17.86 -2.56 -41.33
C LEU A 22 18.34 -1.46 -42.31
N ALA A 23 18.13 -0.19 -41.95
CA ALA A 23 19.08 0.81 -42.38
C ALA A 23 20.43 0.43 -41.76
N ALA A 24 21.34 -0.07 -42.60
CA ALA A 24 22.73 -0.26 -42.21
C ALA A 24 23.25 1.07 -41.67
N LEU A 25 23.60 1.09 -40.38
CA LEU A 25 24.34 2.20 -39.79
C LEU A 25 25.61 2.39 -40.62
N PRO A 26 25.99 3.63 -40.98
CA PRO A 26 27.30 3.88 -41.57
C PRO A 26 28.37 3.40 -40.58
N ASP A 27 29.30 2.60 -41.07
CA ASP A 27 30.48 2.08 -40.37
C ASP A 27 30.23 1.05 -39.24
N GLY A 28 30.03 -0.21 -39.62
CA GLY A 28 30.66 -1.36 -38.94
C GLY A 28 30.45 -1.57 -37.44
N LYS A 29 29.47 -0.93 -36.80
CA LYS A 29 29.15 -1.11 -35.39
C LYS A 29 27.86 -1.91 -35.25
N VAL A 30 27.99 -3.18 -34.89
CA VAL A 30 26.87 -3.93 -34.30
C VAL A 30 26.66 -3.36 -32.90
N SER A 31 25.79 -2.36 -32.74
CA SER A 31 25.10 -2.23 -31.47
C SER A 31 24.16 -3.44 -31.38
N SER A 32 24.09 -4.10 -30.23
CA SER A 32 23.06 -5.13 -30.02
C SER A 32 21.69 -4.54 -30.38
N SER A 33 20.73 -5.35 -30.81
CA SER A 33 19.37 -4.89 -31.11
C SER A 33 18.66 -4.21 -29.92
N TYR A 34 19.27 -4.23 -28.73
CA TYR A 34 18.79 -3.63 -27.49
C TYR A 34 19.44 -2.27 -27.14
N LEU A 35 20.47 -1.84 -27.87
CA LEU A 35 21.17 -0.56 -27.68
C LEU A 35 21.11 0.29 -28.96
N GLY A 36 21.07 1.61 -28.79
CA GLY A 36 21.02 2.58 -29.88
C GLY A 36 19.95 3.66 -29.68
N GLU A 37 20.08 4.76 -30.40
CA GLU A 37 19.28 5.98 -30.20
C GLU A 37 17.77 5.73 -30.33
N TYR A 38 17.38 4.87 -31.28
CA TYR A 38 15.99 4.56 -31.60
C TYR A 38 15.49 3.26 -30.93
N VAL A 39 16.31 2.64 -30.08
CA VAL A 39 15.92 1.46 -29.30
C VAL A 39 15.35 1.91 -27.97
N LEU A 40 14.07 2.26 -27.99
CA LEU A 40 13.36 2.84 -26.84
C LEU A 40 12.82 1.75 -25.90
N TRP A 41 13.08 1.93 -24.61
CA TRP A 41 12.59 1.10 -23.51
C TRP A 41 11.70 1.94 -22.60
N ARG A 42 10.62 1.35 -22.10
CA ARG A 42 9.70 2.04 -21.18
C ARG A 42 9.85 1.46 -19.77
N PRO A 43 10.63 2.11 -18.88
CA PRO A 43 10.72 1.68 -17.49
C PRO A 43 9.37 1.86 -16.79
N ARG A 44 8.96 0.89 -15.97
CA ARG A 44 7.83 1.08 -15.04
C ARG A 44 8.29 1.74 -13.73
N GLU A 45 9.46 1.32 -13.26
CA GLU A 45 10.22 1.94 -12.15
C GLU A 45 11.72 2.02 -12.48
N SER A 46 12.24 1.01 -13.19
CA SER A 46 13.60 1.07 -13.71
C SER A 46 13.75 0.19 -14.95
N VAL A 47 14.87 0.34 -15.63
CA VAL A 47 15.40 -0.61 -16.59
C VAL A 47 16.90 -0.74 -16.33
N VAL A 48 17.43 -1.95 -16.44
CA VAL A 48 18.84 -2.27 -16.18
C VAL A 48 19.44 -2.88 -17.44
N PHE A 49 20.53 -2.29 -17.92
CA PHE A 49 21.33 -2.81 -19.01
C PHE A 49 22.56 -3.52 -18.45
N HIS A 50 22.71 -4.78 -18.82
CA HIS A 50 23.84 -5.64 -18.49
C HIS A 50 24.83 -5.59 -19.64
N LEU A 51 25.92 -4.86 -19.50
CA LEU A 51 26.91 -4.61 -20.55
C LEU A 51 28.18 -5.42 -20.28
N GLN A 52 28.45 -6.45 -21.09
CA GLN A 52 29.67 -7.23 -20.96
C GLN A 52 30.80 -6.55 -21.73
N ASP A 53 31.67 -5.83 -21.03
CA ASP A 53 32.79 -5.10 -21.64
C ASP A 53 34.09 -5.92 -21.61
N PRO A 54 34.60 -6.39 -22.77
CA PRO A 54 35.84 -7.16 -22.84
C PRO A 54 37.09 -6.27 -22.78
N GLU A 55 36.96 -4.96 -23.00
CA GLU A 55 38.11 -4.04 -23.01
C GLU A 55 38.45 -3.54 -21.61
N GLY A 56 37.44 -3.13 -20.83
CA GLY A 56 37.61 -2.68 -19.45
C GLY A 56 38.28 -1.31 -19.30
N THR A 57 38.46 -0.59 -20.41
CA THR A 57 39.14 0.71 -20.53
C THR A 57 38.21 1.91 -20.28
N GLY A 58 36.97 1.66 -19.87
CA GLY A 58 35.91 2.69 -19.83
C GLY A 58 35.35 2.96 -21.23
N PHE A 59 34.22 3.68 -21.27
CA PHE A 59 33.45 3.97 -22.49
C PHE A 59 32.50 5.16 -22.26
N ALA A 60 32.02 5.78 -23.33
CA ALA A 60 30.99 6.82 -23.26
C ALA A 60 29.60 6.22 -23.55
N LEU A 61 28.60 6.76 -22.85
CA LEU A 61 27.20 6.43 -23.01
C LEU A 61 26.41 7.71 -23.33
N ARG A 62 25.58 7.66 -24.35
CA ARG A 62 24.51 8.64 -24.58
C ARG A 62 23.19 8.03 -24.12
N LEU A 63 22.59 8.63 -23.10
CA LEU A 63 21.24 8.32 -22.64
C LEU A 63 20.28 9.29 -23.34
N THR A 64 19.32 8.77 -24.10
CA THR A 64 18.23 9.58 -24.66
C THR A 64 16.99 9.37 -23.80
N LEU A 65 16.44 10.47 -23.29
CA LEU A 65 15.20 10.51 -22.52
C LEU A 65 14.10 11.13 -23.37
N ARG A 66 12.89 10.58 -23.29
CA ARG A 66 11.70 11.10 -23.94
C ARG A 66 10.56 11.10 -22.93
N ASP A 67 10.17 12.31 -22.53
CA ASP A 67 9.29 12.54 -21.40
C ASP A 67 7.84 12.64 -21.90
N MET A 68 7.06 11.60 -21.62
CA MET A 68 5.64 11.53 -21.98
C MET A 68 4.80 12.41 -21.06
N ASN A 69 5.08 12.36 -19.74
CA ASN A 69 4.44 13.14 -18.67
C ASN A 69 2.90 13.15 -18.74
N ILE A 70 2.31 11.96 -18.90
CA ILE A 70 0.87 11.77 -19.07
C ILE A 70 0.25 11.09 -17.86
N TYR A 71 0.82 9.97 -17.42
CA TYR A 71 0.22 9.06 -16.44
C TYR A 71 0.41 9.51 -15.00
N GLN A 72 1.54 10.16 -14.70
CA GLN A 72 1.88 10.67 -13.38
C GLN A 72 2.02 12.20 -13.39
N GLN A 73 1.92 12.85 -12.23
CA GLN A 73 1.94 14.32 -12.07
C GLN A 73 3.10 14.88 -11.24
N GLY A 74 3.64 16.03 -11.62
CA GLY A 74 4.74 16.70 -10.90
C GLY A 74 6.13 16.21 -11.32
N ASP A 75 7.19 16.68 -10.68
CA ASP A 75 8.56 16.43 -11.13
C ASP A 75 8.93 14.94 -11.18
N ARG A 76 9.52 14.52 -12.29
CA ARG A 76 9.96 13.16 -12.59
C ARG A 76 11.43 13.12 -12.97
N PRO A 77 12.34 13.36 -12.01
CA PRO A 77 13.76 13.15 -12.27
C PRO A 77 14.03 11.68 -12.62
N VAL A 78 15.10 11.47 -13.37
CA VAL A 78 15.64 10.15 -13.72
C VAL A 78 16.97 9.95 -13.02
N MET A 79 17.22 8.76 -12.47
CA MET A 79 18.52 8.41 -11.90
C MET A 79 19.26 7.50 -12.87
N PHE A 80 20.46 7.90 -13.22
CA PHE A 80 21.41 7.12 -14.01
C PHE A 80 22.52 6.60 -13.11
N TRP A 81 22.62 5.28 -12.99
CA TRP A 81 23.55 4.62 -12.08
C TRP A 81 24.31 3.50 -12.77
N VAL A 82 25.64 3.49 -12.60
CA VAL A 82 26.52 2.48 -13.19
C VAL A 82 27.35 1.80 -12.11
N THR A 83 27.28 0.47 -12.05
CA THR A 83 28.20 -0.36 -11.25
C THR A 83 29.15 -1.11 -12.15
N GLY A 84 30.44 -1.12 -11.80
CA GLY A 84 31.47 -1.86 -12.50
C GLY A 84 31.51 -3.34 -12.16
N PRO A 85 32.41 -4.12 -12.81
CA PRO A 85 32.54 -5.57 -12.59
C PRO A 85 32.86 -5.96 -11.14
N ALA A 86 33.63 -5.12 -10.43
CA ALA A 86 33.95 -5.30 -9.01
C ALA A 86 32.80 -4.86 -8.07
N GLY A 87 31.65 -4.45 -8.59
CA GLY A 87 30.49 -4.00 -7.82
C GLY A 87 30.63 -2.60 -7.21
N ASN A 88 31.69 -1.84 -7.53
CA ASN A 88 31.78 -0.45 -7.11
C ASN A 88 30.86 0.45 -7.97
N THR A 89 30.29 1.48 -7.34
CA THR A 89 29.57 2.53 -8.07
C THR A 89 30.58 3.39 -8.84
N LEU A 90 30.40 3.49 -10.15
CA LEU A 90 31.25 4.27 -11.05
C LEU A 90 30.62 5.62 -11.41
N VAL A 91 29.30 5.63 -11.58
CA VAL A 91 28.52 6.82 -11.90
C VAL A 91 27.23 6.76 -11.10
N ASN A 92 26.84 7.87 -10.46
CA ASN A 92 25.53 8.05 -9.83
C ASN A 92 25.08 9.49 -10.09
N ARG A 93 24.12 9.67 -11.00
CA ARG A 93 23.65 10.99 -11.42
C ARG A 93 22.14 11.03 -11.40
N VAL A 94 21.59 12.05 -10.76
CA VAL A 94 20.19 12.44 -10.93
C VAL A 94 20.14 13.45 -12.07
N ILE A 95 19.22 13.21 -12.98
CA ILE A 95 18.90 14.03 -14.12
C ILE A 95 17.54 14.63 -13.84
N ASP A 96 17.46 15.96 -13.77
CA ASP A 96 16.21 16.65 -13.45
C ASP A 96 15.18 16.47 -14.58
N ASP A 97 13.91 16.63 -14.20
CA ASP A 97 12.78 16.63 -15.13
C ASP A 97 12.73 17.96 -15.91
N THR A 98 12.08 17.95 -17.08
CA THR A 98 11.80 19.14 -17.89
C THR A 98 10.29 19.25 -18.04
N PRO A 99 9.58 19.95 -17.11
CA PRO A 99 8.13 19.85 -16.97
C PRO A 99 7.30 20.60 -18.03
N GLU A 100 7.80 20.76 -19.26
CA GLU A 100 7.21 21.64 -20.29
C GLU A 100 5.90 21.15 -20.93
N ARG A 101 5.21 20.16 -20.36
CA ARG A 101 3.93 19.66 -20.92
C ARG A 101 2.75 19.95 -20.00
N PRO A 102 1.68 20.59 -20.52
CA PRO A 102 0.46 20.77 -19.75
C PRO A 102 -0.19 19.40 -19.46
N ASP A 103 -0.65 19.26 -18.22
CA ASP A 103 -1.46 18.14 -17.76
C ASP A 103 -2.61 17.86 -18.75
N ASN A 104 -2.59 16.69 -19.40
CA ASN A 104 -3.66 16.27 -20.29
C ASN A 104 -4.39 15.05 -19.72
N ASP A 105 -5.44 15.34 -18.95
CA ASP A 105 -6.19 14.35 -18.20
C ASP A 105 -6.84 13.26 -19.09
N GLN A 106 -7.11 13.56 -20.37
CA GLN A 106 -7.71 12.60 -21.30
C GLN A 106 -6.83 11.35 -21.50
N TYR A 107 -5.51 11.46 -21.33
CA TYR A 107 -4.59 10.34 -21.55
C TYR A 107 -4.27 9.55 -20.27
N ARG A 108 -4.83 9.94 -19.12
CA ARG A 108 -4.66 9.27 -17.82
C ARG A 108 -5.65 8.15 -17.67
N ASP A 109 -5.30 7.00 -18.24
CA ASP A 109 -6.18 5.84 -18.24
C ASP A 109 -5.61 4.64 -17.47
N GLY A 110 -4.67 4.86 -16.54
CA GLY A 110 -4.08 3.79 -15.73
C GLY A 110 -3.35 4.29 -14.47
N LEU A 111 -2.89 3.35 -13.65
CA LEU A 111 -2.16 3.60 -12.39
C LEU A 111 -0.72 3.14 -12.48
N SER A 112 0.19 3.78 -11.73
CA SER A 112 1.60 3.39 -11.75
C SER A 112 1.88 2.04 -11.10
N ASP A 113 1.16 1.65 -10.04
CA ASP A 113 1.25 0.31 -9.48
C ASP A 113 0.56 -0.70 -10.39
N MET A 114 1.25 -1.79 -10.71
CA MET A 114 0.77 -2.78 -11.67
C MET A 114 -0.50 -3.48 -11.19
N TYR A 115 -0.59 -3.86 -9.91
CA TYR A 115 -1.76 -4.59 -9.43
C TYR A 115 -3.02 -3.70 -9.43
N GLN A 116 -2.89 -2.44 -9.02
CA GLN A 116 -3.95 -1.45 -9.14
C GLN A 116 -4.33 -1.15 -10.57
N ASP A 117 -3.35 -1.03 -11.47
CA ASP A 117 -3.61 -0.82 -12.90
C ASP A 117 -4.46 -1.97 -13.44
N CYS A 118 -4.15 -3.22 -13.08
CA CYS A 118 -5.00 -4.37 -13.40
C CYS A 118 -6.42 -4.20 -12.85
N ARG A 119 -6.57 -3.87 -11.55
CA ARG A 119 -7.89 -3.68 -10.92
C ARG A 119 -8.73 -2.62 -11.62
N TYR A 120 -8.11 -1.47 -11.87
CA TYR A 120 -8.73 -0.32 -12.50
C TYR A 120 -9.21 -0.64 -13.91
N ARG A 121 -8.32 -1.23 -14.73
CA ARG A 121 -8.64 -1.62 -16.10
C ARG A 121 -9.74 -2.67 -16.17
N GLU A 122 -9.66 -3.71 -15.33
CA GLU A 122 -10.68 -4.75 -15.28
C GLU A 122 -12.02 -4.19 -14.82
N TRP A 123 -12.04 -3.30 -13.82
CA TRP A 123 -13.27 -2.64 -13.41
C TRP A 123 -13.94 -1.91 -14.58
N HIS A 124 -13.18 -1.12 -15.35
CA HIS A 124 -13.73 -0.41 -16.51
C HIS A 124 -14.20 -1.34 -17.62
N ARG A 125 -13.53 -2.48 -17.84
CA ARG A 125 -14.01 -3.50 -18.79
C ARG A 125 -15.38 -4.06 -18.44
N HIS A 126 -15.62 -4.29 -17.15
CA HIS A 126 -16.88 -4.81 -16.67
C HIS A 126 -17.99 -3.75 -16.58
N ASN A 127 -17.62 -2.47 -16.36
CA ASN A 127 -18.58 -1.45 -15.93
C ASN A 127 -18.67 -0.22 -16.85
N SER A 128 -17.84 -0.09 -17.88
CA SER A 128 -17.86 1.06 -18.82
C SER A 128 -18.23 0.63 -20.24
N ALA A 129 -18.94 1.50 -20.97
CA ALA A 129 -19.59 1.16 -22.25
C ALA A 129 -18.63 0.63 -23.35
N ASN A 130 -17.37 1.08 -23.35
CA ASN A 130 -16.33 0.64 -24.30
C ASN A 130 -15.17 -0.09 -23.61
N GLY A 131 -15.30 -0.43 -22.32
CA GLY A 131 -14.23 -1.01 -21.51
C GLY A 131 -13.09 -0.07 -21.12
N TYR A 132 -13.23 1.23 -21.41
CA TYR A 132 -12.30 2.28 -21.00
C TYR A 132 -12.96 3.25 -20.01
N PRO A 133 -12.16 3.98 -19.22
CA PRO A 133 -12.68 5.03 -18.38
C PRO A 133 -13.37 6.14 -19.19
N PRO A 134 -14.52 6.67 -18.73
CA PRO A 134 -15.23 7.74 -19.45
C PRO A 134 -14.34 8.96 -19.71
N GLY A 135 -14.34 9.45 -20.95
CA GLY A 135 -13.55 10.62 -21.36
C GLY A 135 -12.03 10.39 -21.46
N LYS A 136 -11.56 9.16 -21.22
CA LYS A 136 -10.16 8.80 -21.35
C LYS A 136 -9.89 8.05 -22.65
N VAL A 137 -8.69 8.24 -23.19
CA VAL A 137 -8.17 7.56 -24.38
C VAL A 137 -6.70 7.20 -24.19
N ARG A 138 -6.23 6.19 -24.91
CA ARG A 138 -4.81 5.83 -24.91
C ARG A 138 -3.97 6.92 -25.55
N SER A 139 -2.82 7.19 -24.95
CA SER A 139 -1.82 8.06 -25.57
C SER A 139 -1.25 7.41 -26.83
N ARG A 140 -1.20 8.15 -27.94
CA ARG A 140 -0.51 7.72 -29.17
C ARG A 140 0.98 7.47 -28.97
N TYR A 141 1.59 8.09 -27.96
CA TYR A 141 3.02 7.92 -27.65
C TYR A 141 3.36 6.55 -27.06
N LEU A 142 2.36 5.70 -26.82
CA LEU A 142 2.57 4.28 -26.55
C LEU A 142 2.92 3.49 -27.81
N GLU A 143 2.40 3.92 -28.97
CA GLU A 143 2.66 3.32 -30.28
C GLU A 143 3.83 4.02 -30.99
N HIS A 144 3.90 5.34 -30.82
CA HIS A 144 4.84 6.23 -31.50
C HIS A 144 5.69 7.04 -30.50
N PRO A 145 6.47 6.38 -29.63
CA PRO A 145 7.30 7.08 -28.65
C PRO A 145 8.39 7.95 -29.30
N GLU A 146 8.76 7.69 -30.56
CA GLU A 146 9.70 8.50 -31.34
C GLU A 146 9.19 9.91 -31.66
N GLU A 147 7.89 10.17 -31.57
CA GLU A 147 7.30 11.51 -31.75
C GLU A 147 7.53 12.42 -30.54
N LEU A 148 7.90 11.85 -29.38
CA LEU A 148 8.23 12.62 -28.20
C LEU A 148 9.57 13.35 -28.40
N GLU A 149 9.69 14.60 -27.95
CA GLU A 149 10.99 15.28 -27.94
C GLU A 149 12.05 14.50 -27.16
N ALA A 150 13.25 14.45 -27.73
CA ALA A 150 14.39 13.73 -27.17
C ALA A 150 15.32 14.67 -26.40
N ARG A 151 15.74 14.23 -25.22
CA ARG A 151 16.72 14.90 -24.38
C ARG A 151 17.91 13.99 -24.15
N ASP A 152 19.06 14.37 -24.68
CA ASP A 152 20.28 13.58 -24.60
C ASP A 152 21.15 13.97 -23.41
N VAL A 153 21.61 12.96 -22.67
CA VAL A 153 22.57 13.09 -21.58
C VAL A 153 23.78 12.22 -21.87
N ASN A 154 24.93 12.87 -22.08
CA ASN A 154 26.20 12.18 -22.26
C ASN A 154 26.84 11.87 -20.90
N VAL A 155 27.28 10.64 -20.73
CA VAL A 155 27.89 10.13 -19.50
C VAL A 155 29.17 9.37 -19.86
N ARG A 156 30.27 9.68 -19.17
CA ARG A 156 31.52 8.94 -19.31
C ARG A 156 31.63 7.91 -18.20
N VAL A 157 31.73 6.63 -18.56
CA VAL A 157 31.99 5.53 -17.64
C VAL A 157 33.51 5.38 -17.49
N PRO A 158 34.07 5.52 -16.28
CA PRO A 158 35.50 5.37 -16.07
C PRO A 158 35.96 3.91 -16.25
N PRO A 159 37.25 3.67 -16.54
CA PRO A 159 37.83 2.33 -16.55
C PRO A 159 37.62 1.61 -15.21
N ALA A 160 37.14 0.37 -15.23
CA ALA A 160 36.96 -0.45 -14.03
C ALA A 160 37.29 -1.94 -14.25
N GLY A 161 38.05 -2.25 -15.30
CA GLY A 161 38.44 -3.61 -15.65
C GLY A 161 37.43 -4.33 -16.54
N LYS A 162 37.81 -5.51 -17.02
CA LYS A 162 36.98 -6.32 -17.93
C LYS A 162 35.85 -6.99 -17.16
N GLY A 163 34.69 -7.13 -17.80
CA GLY A 163 33.58 -7.90 -17.27
C GLY A 163 32.24 -7.18 -17.35
N LEU A 164 31.33 -7.56 -16.46
CA LEU A 164 29.93 -7.12 -16.51
C LEU A 164 29.72 -5.78 -15.80
N TYR A 165 29.41 -4.76 -16.59
CA TYR A 165 28.92 -3.47 -16.12
C TYR A 165 27.39 -3.51 -16.07
N ARG A 166 26.79 -2.84 -15.08
CA ARG A 166 25.33 -2.72 -14.98
C ARG A 166 24.95 -1.26 -14.95
N VAL A 167 24.11 -0.86 -15.90
CA VAL A 167 23.59 0.50 -16.03
C VAL A 167 22.12 0.46 -15.66
N MET A 168 21.78 0.94 -14.47
CA MET A 168 20.40 1.13 -14.05
C MET A 168 19.94 2.55 -14.39
N ILE A 169 18.77 2.62 -15.00
CA ILE A 169 18.02 3.86 -15.18
C ILE A 169 16.74 3.72 -14.34
N GLN A 170 16.67 4.42 -13.21
CA GLN A 170 15.45 4.53 -12.41
C GLN A 170 14.64 5.72 -12.90
N ALA A 171 13.41 5.46 -13.32
CA ALA A 171 12.52 6.40 -13.98
C ALA A 171 11.07 5.94 -13.78
N SER A 172 10.10 6.68 -14.32
CA SER A 172 8.69 6.29 -14.25
C SER A 172 8.14 5.77 -15.58
N TRP A 173 6.90 5.27 -15.53
CA TRP A 173 6.10 4.86 -16.67
C TRP A 173 5.84 5.93 -17.73
N ASP A 174 6.16 7.19 -17.41
CA ASP A 174 6.10 8.33 -18.33
C ASP A 174 7.37 8.54 -19.14
N HIS A 175 8.42 7.74 -18.91
CA HIS A 175 9.66 7.90 -19.66
C HIS A 175 9.76 6.82 -20.72
N TRP A 176 10.31 7.22 -21.86
CA TRP A 176 10.97 6.33 -22.79
C TRP A 176 12.45 6.63 -22.78
N VAL A 177 13.28 5.59 -22.71
CA VAL A 177 14.72 5.71 -22.58
C VAL A 177 15.44 4.88 -23.62
N SER A 178 16.54 5.36 -24.16
CA SER A 178 17.47 4.54 -24.94
C SER A 178 18.91 4.79 -24.50
N LEU A 179 19.76 3.79 -24.71
CA LEU A 179 21.16 3.82 -24.31
C LEU A 179 22.04 3.50 -25.52
N THR A 180 22.94 4.42 -25.86
CA THR A 180 23.86 4.28 -26.98
C THR A 180 25.31 4.35 -26.49
N PRO A 181 26.06 3.24 -26.49
CA PRO A 181 27.50 3.27 -26.25
C PRO A 181 28.26 3.83 -27.46
N ASP A 182 29.45 4.38 -27.21
CA ASP A 182 30.38 4.84 -28.26
C ASP A 182 31.02 3.69 -29.07
N ARG A 183 30.90 2.45 -28.60
CA ARG A 183 31.36 1.22 -29.26
C ARG A 183 30.38 0.05 -29.09
N ALA A 184 30.57 -1.01 -29.86
CA ALA A 184 29.79 -2.23 -29.73
C ALA A 184 30.07 -2.93 -28.38
N ILE A 185 29.03 -3.23 -27.61
CA ILE A 185 29.13 -3.96 -26.34
C ILE A 185 27.95 -4.96 -26.26
N PRO A 186 28.20 -6.27 -26.07
CA PRO A 186 27.14 -7.25 -25.83
C PRO A 186 26.28 -6.84 -24.64
N ALA A 187 24.95 -6.88 -24.82
CA ALA A 187 24.02 -6.33 -23.84
C ALA A 187 22.78 -7.19 -23.63
N GLY A 188 22.39 -7.32 -22.35
CA GLY A 188 21.09 -7.82 -21.93
C GLY A 188 20.27 -6.73 -21.25
N VAL A 189 18.94 -6.88 -21.26
CA VAL A 189 17.99 -5.95 -20.63
C VAL A 189 17.21 -6.64 -19.52
N HIS A 190 16.97 -5.92 -18.43
CA HIS A 190 16.23 -6.37 -17.26
C HIS A 190 15.30 -5.25 -16.78
N PRO A 191 14.01 -5.52 -16.45
CA PRO A 191 13.06 -4.45 -16.08
C PRO A 191 13.20 -3.94 -14.64
N GLY A 192 14.18 -4.44 -13.89
CA GLY A 192 14.24 -4.19 -12.47
C GLY A 192 13.10 -4.92 -11.73
N PRO A 193 12.49 -4.29 -10.73
CA PRO A 193 11.47 -4.89 -9.87
C PRO A 193 10.12 -5.19 -10.57
N GLY A 194 9.76 -4.39 -11.57
CA GLY A 194 8.47 -4.48 -12.27
C GLY A 194 8.45 -5.48 -13.43
N PRO A 195 7.36 -5.46 -14.23
CA PRO A 195 7.34 -6.08 -15.56
C PRO A 195 8.16 -5.29 -16.59
N LEU A 196 8.55 -5.97 -17.67
CA LEU A 196 9.15 -5.34 -18.85
C LEU A 196 8.05 -4.95 -19.85
N TYR A 197 8.00 -3.68 -20.25
CA TYR A 197 7.12 -3.27 -21.34
C TYR A 197 7.67 -3.75 -22.69
N VAL A 198 6.87 -4.53 -23.40
CA VAL A 198 7.15 -5.03 -24.75
C VAL A 198 6.53 -4.07 -25.74
N HIS A 199 7.34 -3.49 -26.63
CA HIS A 199 6.90 -2.53 -27.64
C HIS A 199 7.30 -2.98 -29.05
N GLY A 200 6.30 -3.09 -29.93
CA GLY A 200 6.47 -3.57 -31.30
C GLY A 200 7.22 -4.92 -31.37
N ASN A 201 8.00 -5.13 -32.42
CA ASN A 201 8.70 -6.41 -32.64
C ASN A 201 10.05 -6.52 -31.90
N ARG A 202 10.34 -5.64 -30.93
CA ARG A 202 11.67 -5.58 -30.27
C ARG A 202 12.07 -6.86 -29.55
N LEU A 203 11.09 -7.60 -29.03
CA LEU A 203 11.29 -8.88 -28.35
C LEU A 203 10.65 -10.06 -29.12
N GLN A 204 10.46 -9.90 -30.43
CA GLN A 204 9.93 -10.99 -31.27
C GLN A 204 10.80 -12.25 -31.19
N ASP A 205 12.10 -12.06 -30.99
CA ASP A 205 13.07 -13.11 -30.73
C ASP A 205 14.05 -12.65 -29.66
N CYS A 206 14.06 -13.33 -28.51
CA CYS A 206 14.95 -13.01 -27.40
C CYS A 206 15.38 -14.27 -26.64
N PHE A 207 16.45 -14.15 -25.87
CA PHE A 207 17.09 -15.30 -25.21
C PHE A 207 17.23 -15.06 -23.72
N LEU A 208 16.99 -16.11 -22.94
CA LEU A 208 17.03 -16.10 -21.47
C LEU A 208 17.95 -17.23 -21.02
N TYR A 209 18.86 -16.95 -20.08
CA TYR A 209 19.69 -17.99 -19.46
C TYR A 209 18.99 -18.56 -18.23
N ALA A 210 18.85 -19.88 -18.17
CA ALA A 210 18.31 -20.63 -17.05
C ALA A 210 19.47 -21.27 -16.25
N PRO A 211 19.77 -20.79 -15.02
CA PRO A 211 20.88 -21.30 -14.21
C PRO A 211 20.73 -22.77 -13.82
N ALA A 212 21.82 -23.40 -13.37
CA ALA A 212 21.81 -24.78 -12.87
C ALA A 212 20.87 -24.99 -11.68
N THR A 213 20.62 -23.95 -10.88
CA THR A 213 19.73 -23.99 -9.72
C THR A 213 18.26 -23.79 -10.06
N THR A 214 17.89 -23.68 -11.33
CA THR A 214 16.49 -23.43 -11.74
C THR A 214 15.59 -24.61 -11.38
N ASP A 215 14.44 -24.31 -10.76
CA ASP A 215 13.37 -25.28 -10.51
C ASP A 215 12.28 -25.11 -11.58
N GLU A 216 11.40 -24.13 -11.42
CA GLU A 216 10.35 -23.82 -12.39
C GLU A 216 10.50 -22.39 -12.93
N ILE A 217 10.07 -22.16 -14.16
CA ILE A 217 10.01 -20.81 -14.77
C ILE A 217 8.55 -20.43 -15.01
N GLY A 218 8.11 -19.37 -14.35
CA GLY A 218 6.79 -18.78 -14.57
C GLY A 218 6.90 -17.61 -15.53
N ILE A 219 6.06 -17.58 -16.56
CA ILE A 219 6.01 -16.49 -17.54
C ILE A 219 4.58 -16.01 -17.66
N SER A 220 4.37 -14.69 -17.64
CA SER A 220 3.08 -14.11 -17.98
C SER A 220 3.20 -12.88 -18.85
N LEU A 221 2.15 -12.63 -19.61
CA LEU A 221 1.90 -11.37 -20.30
C LEU A 221 0.61 -10.78 -19.74
N SER A 222 0.69 -9.53 -19.29
CA SER A 222 -0.48 -8.73 -18.98
C SER A 222 -0.74 -7.70 -20.07
N GLU A 223 -2.01 -7.43 -20.30
CA GLU A 223 -2.44 -6.49 -21.32
C GLU A 223 -2.10 -5.04 -20.93
N GLU A 224 -1.56 -4.29 -21.90
CA GLU A 224 -1.58 -2.83 -21.85
C GLU A 224 -2.78 -2.25 -22.61
N ILE A 225 -3.16 -2.78 -23.79
CA ILE A 225 -4.25 -2.24 -24.65
C ILE A 225 -5.22 -3.34 -25.13
N LEU A 226 -6.52 -3.02 -25.19
CA LEU A 226 -7.58 -3.87 -25.76
C LEU A 226 -7.68 -3.75 -27.30
N PRO A 227 -7.98 -4.85 -28.02
CA PRO A 227 -8.05 -6.23 -27.54
C PRO A 227 -6.65 -6.84 -27.35
N PHE A 228 -6.44 -7.62 -26.27
CA PHE A 228 -5.17 -8.32 -26.07
C PHE A 228 -4.98 -9.48 -27.05
N ASN A 229 -3.82 -9.52 -27.70
CA ASN A 229 -3.47 -10.61 -28.63
C ASN A 229 -2.02 -11.09 -28.51
N TRP A 230 -1.32 -10.72 -27.44
CA TRP A 230 0.09 -11.08 -27.28
C TRP A 230 0.25 -12.51 -26.74
N ARG A 231 1.29 -13.18 -27.23
CA ARG A 231 1.70 -14.52 -26.78
C ARG A 231 3.21 -14.59 -26.57
N VAL A 232 3.64 -15.52 -25.71
CA VAL A 232 5.03 -15.93 -25.55
C VAL A 232 5.12 -17.41 -25.84
N THR A 233 6.03 -17.79 -26.73
CA THR A 233 6.45 -19.18 -26.92
C THR A 233 7.86 -19.36 -26.38
N VAL A 234 8.06 -20.35 -25.52
CA VAL A 234 9.37 -20.73 -24.97
C VAL A 234 9.87 -21.96 -25.70
N GLN A 235 11.12 -21.91 -26.16
CA GLN A 235 11.77 -23.00 -26.88
C GLN A 235 13.13 -23.33 -26.25
N ASP A 236 13.56 -24.58 -26.37
CA ASP A 236 14.93 -24.98 -26.06
C ASP A 236 15.91 -24.59 -27.18
N SER A 237 17.18 -24.98 -27.02
CA SER A 237 18.25 -24.74 -28.00
C SER A 237 18.01 -25.41 -29.35
N ASP A 238 17.20 -26.47 -29.40
CA ASP A 238 16.88 -27.23 -30.61
C ASP A 238 15.64 -26.68 -31.32
N GLY A 239 15.02 -25.63 -30.75
CA GLY A 239 13.82 -24.99 -31.28
C GLY A 239 12.52 -25.73 -30.94
N LYS A 240 12.56 -26.74 -30.05
CA LYS A 240 11.35 -27.42 -29.58
C LYS A 240 10.62 -26.52 -28.59
N THR A 241 9.32 -26.34 -28.83
CA THR A 241 8.45 -25.59 -27.91
C THR A 241 8.29 -26.34 -26.59
N LEU A 242 8.64 -25.66 -25.49
CA LEU A 242 8.53 -26.14 -24.12
C LEU A 242 7.27 -25.65 -23.42
N ALA A 243 6.88 -24.39 -23.69
CA ALA A 243 5.71 -23.76 -23.11
C ALA A 243 5.19 -22.64 -24.01
N GLU A 244 3.90 -22.33 -23.93
CA GLU A 244 3.29 -21.21 -24.65
C GLU A 244 2.20 -20.57 -23.78
N THR A 245 2.06 -19.24 -23.85
CA THR A 245 0.88 -18.55 -23.30
C THR A 245 -0.20 -18.46 -24.37
N VAL A 246 -1.45 -18.66 -23.96
CA VAL A 246 -2.61 -18.50 -24.84
C VAL A 246 -3.36 -17.23 -24.44
N PRO A 247 -3.57 -16.24 -25.33
CA PRO A 247 -4.30 -15.03 -25.00
C PRO A 247 -5.78 -15.34 -24.76
N ARG A 248 -6.21 -15.36 -23.49
CA ARG A 248 -7.57 -15.70 -23.04
C ARG A 248 -8.23 -14.58 -22.24
N SER A 249 -7.46 -13.84 -21.44
CA SER A 249 -7.96 -12.75 -20.59
C SER A 249 -6.90 -11.65 -20.40
N PHE A 250 -7.10 -10.78 -19.40
CA PHE A 250 -6.19 -9.70 -19.01
C PHE A 250 -4.73 -10.15 -18.83
N LEU A 251 -4.52 -11.23 -18.08
CA LEU A 251 -3.20 -11.79 -17.82
C LEU A 251 -3.20 -13.24 -18.27
N ASN A 252 -2.24 -13.59 -19.12
CA ASN A 252 -2.06 -14.95 -19.62
C ASN A 252 -0.71 -15.47 -19.20
N PHE A 253 -0.66 -16.67 -18.66
CA PHE A 253 0.55 -17.22 -18.05
C PHE A 253 0.75 -18.69 -18.40
N THR A 254 2.00 -19.11 -18.27
CA THR A 254 2.42 -20.51 -18.36
C THR A 254 3.52 -20.75 -17.32
N VAL A 255 3.64 -22.01 -16.88
CA VAL A 255 4.69 -22.43 -15.94
C VAL A 255 5.42 -23.60 -16.55
N LEU A 256 6.70 -23.42 -16.81
CA LEU A 256 7.60 -24.49 -17.19
C LEU A 256 8.06 -25.21 -15.93
N ARG A 257 7.43 -26.36 -15.63
CA ARG A 257 7.67 -27.15 -14.41
C ARG A 257 9.04 -27.84 -14.40
N ASP A 258 9.46 -28.37 -15.54
CA ASP A 258 10.75 -29.05 -15.71
C ASP A 258 11.69 -28.17 -16.54
N ALA A 259 12.04 -27.00 -15.98
CA ALA A 259 12.83 -26.02 -16.72
C ALA A 259 14.26 -26.56 -17.01
N PRO A 260 14.73 -26.47 -18.28
CA PRO A 260 16.09 -26.85 -18.62
C PRO A 260 17.13 -26.07 -17.80
N ARG A 261 17.98 -26.79 -17.08
CA ARG A 261 19.01 -26.23 -16.20
C ARG A 261 20.30 -25.97 -16.96
N ASP A 262 21.01 -24.92 -16.55
CA ASP A 262 22.27 -24.47 -17.16
C ASP A 262 22.18 -24.36 -18.69
N SER A 263 21.14 -23.67 -19.15
CA SER A 263 20.77 -23.64 -20.57
C SER A 263 20.35 -22.26 -21.03
N VAL A 264 20.25 -22.08 -22.36
CA VAL A 264 19.66 -20.89 -22.95
C VAL A 264 18.34 -21.26 -23.60
N LEU A 265 17.29 -20.56 -23.18
CA LEU A 265 15.95 -20.66 -23.72
C LEU A 265 15.73 -19.53 -24.73
N ARG A 266 15.05 -19.84 -25.83
CA ARG A 266 14.57 -18.86 -26.80
C ARG A 266 13.13 -18.51 -26.50
N LEU A 267 12.82 -17.23 -26.40
CA LEU A 267 11.48 -16.69 -26.21
C LEU A 267 11.07 -15.96 -27.48
N ARG A 268 9.90 -16.32 -28.00
CA ARG A 268 9.26 -15.60 -29.12
C ARG A 268 8.05 -14.87 -28.61
N ILE A 269 8.08 -13.54 -28.65
CA ILE A 269 7.03 -12.68 -28.09
C ILE A 269 6.36 -11.92 -29.23
N GLU A 270 5.11 -12.27 -29.52
CA GLU A 270 4.41 -11.81 -30.72
C GLU A 270 3.05 -11.21 -30.34
N GLY A 271 2.66 -10.12 -31.00
CA GLY A 271 1.38 -9.46 -30.89
C GLY A 271 1.23 -8.39 -31.99
N HIS A 272 0.04 -7.83 -32.14
CA HIS A 272 -0.24 -6.82 -33.17
C HIS A 272 -0.82 -5.51 -32.62
N THR A 273 -0.91 -5.36 -31.29
CA THR A 273 -1.24 -4.08 -30.64
C THR A 273 0.04 -3.35 -30.21
N THR A 274 -0.08 -2.18 -29.58
CA THR A 274 1.08 -1.32 -29.28
C THR A 274 2.05 -1.92 -28.26
N GLY A 275 1.60 -2.86 -27.40
CA GLY A 275 2.47 -3.50 -26.43
C GLY A 275 1.79 -4.40 -25.39
N ALA A 276 2.61 -5.04 -24.57
CA ALA A 276 2.23 -5.88 -23.43
C ALA A 276 3.24 -5.74 -22.28
N CYS A 277 2.87 -6.14 -21.07
CA CYS A 277 3.79 -6.21 -19.94
C CYS A 277 4.23 -7.67 -19.72
N LEU A 278 5.53 -7.95 -19.91
CA LEU A 278 6.14 -9.26 -19.70
C LEU A 278 6.61 -9.43 -18.25
N HIS A 279 6.22 -10.55 -17.66
CA HIS A 279 6.64 -10.98 -16.33
C HIS A 279 7.37 -12.33 -16.44
N ILE A 280 8.54 -12.44 -15.83
CA ILE A 280 9.26 -13.71 -15.68
C ILE A 280 9.65 -13.89 -14.22
N ALA A 281 9.44 -15.09 -13.69
CA ALA A 281 9.80 -15.48 -12.34
C ALA A 281 10.39 -16.90 -12.29
N GLY A 282 11.15 -17.20 -11.23
CA GLY A 282 11.90 -18.45 -11.04
C GLY A 282 13.37 -18.37 -11.49
N VAL A 283 13.74 -17.34 -12.25
CA VAL A 283 15.08 -17.13 -12.84
C VAL A 283 15.42 -15.64 -12.96
N PRO A 284 16.72 -15.28 -13.11
CA PRO A 284 17.11 -13.90 -13.42
C PRO A 284 16.50 -13.44 -14.75
N PHE A 285 15.66 -12.39 -14.71
CA PHE A 285 14.90 -11.89 -15.86
C PHE A 285 15.74 -11.01 -16.81
N VAL A 286 16.90 -11.51 -17.25
CA VAL A 286 17.77 -10.79 -18.19
C VAL A 286 17.57 -11.36 -19.59
N LEU A 287 16.91 -10.58 -20.45
CA LEU A 287 16.73 -10.94 -21.86
C LEU A 287 17.93 -10.47 -22.67
N CYS A 288 18.39 -11.31 -23.59
CA CYS A 288 19.50 -11.04 -24.51
C CYS A 288 19.00 -11.11 -25.97
N PRO A 289 19.68 -10.44 -26.91
CA PRO A 289 19.29 -10.42 -28.33
C PRO A 289 19.60 -11.74 -29.05
N ASP A 290 20.55 -12.51 -28.54
CA ASP A 290 20.99 -13.78 -29.13
C ASP A 290 21.46 -14.76 -28.04
N ALA A 291 21.61 -16.04 -28.42
CA ALA A 291 22.00 -17.10 -27.49
C ALA A 291 23.45 -16.98 -27.02
N GLU A 292 24.35 -16.41 -27.82
CA GLU A 292 25.76 -16.22 -27.45
C GLU A 292 25.87 -15.20 -26.32
N THR A 293 25.20 -14.06 -26.46
CA THR A 293 25.10 -13.01 -25.45
C THR A 293 24.42 -13.53 -24.18
N ALA A 294 23.38 -14.37 -24.30
CA ALA A 294 22.75 -15.00 -23.13
C ALA A 294 23.73 -15.91 -22.36
N ARG A 295 24.52 -16.72 -23.05
CA ARG A 295 25.62 -17.51 -22.45
C ARG A 295 26.73 -16.62 -21.93
N LEU A 296 27.03 -15.50 -22.57
CA LEU A 296 28.10 -14.62 -22.10
C LEU A 296 27.72 -13.89 -20.81
N ILE A 297 26.48 -13.44 -20.70
CA ILE A 297 25.97 -12.66 -19.56
C ILE A 297 25.50 -13.56 -18.40
N HIS A 298 25.11 -14.81 -18.67
CA HIS A 298 24.63 -15.79 -17.68
C HIS A 298 23.53 -15.24 -16.76
N GLY A 299 22.54 -14.52 -17.30
CA GLY A 299 21.48 -13.91 -16.48
C GLY A 299 22.00 -12.82 -15.53
N GLY A 300 23.21 -12.29 -15.76
CA GLY A 300 23.88 -11.34 -14.90
C GLY A 300 24.53 -11.98 -13.67
N LEU A 301 24.71 -13.30 -13.67
CA LEU A 301 25.27 -14.09 -12.58
C LEU A 301 26.78 -14.28 -12.70
N ASN A 302 27.38 -14.53 -11.53
CA ASN A 302 28.66 -15.18 -11.39
C ASN A 302 28.45 -16.42 -10.51
N VAL A 303 29.05 -17.56 -10.87
CA VAL A 303 28.94 -18.82 -10.12
C VAL A 303 30.32 -19.17 -9.56
N ASP A 304 30.44 -19.46 -8.26
CA ASP A 304 31.73 -19.90 -7.69
C ASP A 304 32.00 -21.38 -7.96
N ALA A 305 33.19 -21.83 -7.57
CA ALA A 305 33.60 -23.23 -7.61
C ALA A 305 32.68 -24.18 -6.83
N ARG A 306 31.82 -23.68 -5.93
CA ARG A 306 30.81 -24.49 -5.20
C ARG A 306 29.43 -24.44 -5.87
N GLY A 307 29.30 -23.83 -7.05
CA GLY A 307 28.04 -23.72 -7.76
C GLY A 307 27.09 -22.64 -7.22
N ARG A 308 27.55 -21.75 -6.32
CA ARG A 308 26.68 -20.73 -5.71
C ARG A 308 26.59 -19.48 -6.59
N PRO A 309 25.38 -19.10 -7.05
CA PRO A 309 25.18 -17.88 -7.83
C PRO A 309 25.34 -16.63 -6.96
N THR A 310 26.04 -15.63 -7.48
CA THR A 310 26.13 -14.26 -6.94
C THR A 310 25.95 -13.24 -8.05
N PHE A 311 25.54 -12.03 -7.68
CA PHE A 311 25.35 -10.92 -8.63
C PHE A 311 26.46 -9.90 -8.52
N HIS A 312 26.99 -9.74 -7.31
CA HIS A 312 27.96 -8.72 -7.02
C HIS A 312 29.23 -9.34 -6.50
N HIS A 313 30.35 -8.75 -6.87
CA HIS A 313 31.65 -9.16 -6.35
C HIS A 313 31.71 -9.15 -4.82
N HIS A 314 31.07 -8.17 -4.17
CA HIS A 314 31.03 -8.12 -2.70
C HIS A 314 30.32 -9.35 -2.08
N GLN A 315 29.33 -9.95 -2.74
CA GLN A 315 28.71 -11.19 -2.28
C GLN A 315 29.68 -12.36 -2.36
N ARG A 316 30.52 -12.39 -3.42
CA ARG A 316 31.58 -13.38 -3.57
C ARG A 316 32.62 -13.28 -2.45
N VAL A 317 33.09 -12.07 -2.15
CA VAL A 317 34.03 -11.81 -1.04
C VAL A 317 33.47 -12.34 0.29
N LEU A 318 32.18 -12.14 0.54
CA LEU A 318 31.53 -12.63 1.76
C LEU A 318 31.44 -14.16 1.82
N LEU A 319 31.17 -14.82 0.68
CA LEU A 319 31.14 -16.29 0.60
C LEU A 319 32.53 -16.91 0.73
N GLU A 320 33.54 -16.33 0.08
CA GLU A 320 34.93 -16.77 0.17
C GLU A 320 35.46 -16.61 1.60
N TRP A 321 35.13 -15.50 2.25
CA TRP A 321 35.43 -15.31 3.67
C TRP A 321 34.72 -16.35 4.54
N ALA A 322 33.42 -16.58 4.33
CA ALA A 322 32.67 -17.59 5.08
C ALA A 322 33.30 -18.98 4.94
N ASP A 323 33.70 -19.36 3.72
CA ASP A 323 34.38 -20.62 3.42
C ASP A 323 35.77 -20.74 4.06
N SER A 324 36.42 -19.60 4.37
CA SER A 324 37.75 -19.55 4.98
C SER A 324 37.75 -19.71 6.51
N LEU A 325 36.58 -19.55 7.15
CA LEU A 325 36.44 -19.58 8.61
C LEU A 325 36.71 -20.98 9.17
N LYS A 326 37.49 -21.04 10.25
CA LYS A 326 37.71 -22.27 11.02
C LYS A 326 36.87 -22.25 12.29
N LEU A 327 36.54 -23.42 12.85
CA LEU A 327 35.75 -23.52 14.09
C LEU A 327 36.37 -22.69 15.24
N GLN A 328 37.71 -22.69 15.35
CA GLN A 328 38.44 -21.88 16.32
C GLN A 328 38.22 -20.37 16.18
N ASP A 329 37.94 -19.88 14.96
CA ASP A 329 37.65 -18.45 14.70
C ASP A 329 36.26 -18.04 15.21
N LEU A 330 35.42 -19.03 15.53
CA LEU A 330 34.02 -18.93 15.94
C LEU A 330 33.80 -19.40 17.39
N ALA A 331 34.85 -19.87 18.06
CA ALA A 331 34.80 -20.23 19.48
C ALA A 331 34.72 -18.96 20.34
N ALA A 332 33.74 -18.91 21.24
CA ALA A 332 33.44 -17.75 22.07
C ALA A 332 33.51 -18.11 23.55
N ASP A 333 34.60 -18.78 23.93
CA ASP A 333 34.81 -19.26 25.28
C ASP A 333 35.20 -18.10 26.19
N VAL A 334 34.25 -17.66 27.02
CA VAL A 334 34.44 -16.56 27.96
C VAL A 334 34.06 -16.98 29.37
N VAL A 335 34.67 -16.33 30.36
CA VAL A 335 34.26 -16.47 31.76
C VAL A 335 33.05 -15.57 31.99
N LEU A 336 31.90 -16.19 32.27
CA LEU A 336 30.68 -15.45 32.56
C LEU A 336 30.77 -14.78 33.95
N PRO A 337 30.37 -13.50 34.06
CA PRO A 337 30.25 -12.84 35.35
C PRO A 337 29.17 -13.49 36.23
N GLU A 338 29.31 -13.37 37.55
CA GLU A 338 28.24 -13.72 38.50
C GLU A 338 27.00 -12.85 38.30
N ALA A 339 27.20 -11.56 38.00
CA ALA A 339 26.13 -10.66 37.60
C ALA A 339 25.56 -11.10 36.25
N ASN A 340 24.24 -11.15 36.14
CA ASN A 340 23.57 -11.61 34.92
C ASN A 340 22.83 -10.45 34.22
N PRO A 341 23.54 -9.52 33.56
CA PRO A 341 22.93 -8.35 32.97
C PRO A 341 22.01 -8.76 31.81
N LEU A 342 20.89 -8.05 31.69
CA LEU A 342 19.88 -8.29 30.66
C LEU A 342 20.31 -7.63 29.34
N LEU A 343 20.18 -8.35 28.25
CA LEU A 343 20.59 -7.93 26.90
C LEU A 343 19.65 -6.89 26.24
N SER A 344 18.64 -6.40 26.97
CA SER A 344 17.70 -5.41 26.44
C SER A 344 17.12 -4.51 27.53
N GLY A 345 17.03 -3.20 27.22
CA GLY A 345 16.43 -2.20 28.10
C GLY A 345 15.05 -2.58 28.65
N LYS A 346 14.88 -2.35 29.95
CA LYS A 346 13.65 -2.50 30.76
C LYS A 346 12.76 -3.71 30.40
N GLY A 347 13.20 -4.91 30.79
CA GLY A 347 12.34 -5.93 31.42
C GLY A 347 11.32 -6.73 30.58
N LYS A 348 11.37 -6.73 29.24
CA LYS A 348 10.35 -7.44 28.42
C LYS A 348 10.77 -8.80 27.81
N THR A 349 12.04 -9.19 27.89
CA THR A 349 12.56 -10.38 27.17
C THR A 349 13.06 -11.50 28.08
N GLY A 350 13.57 -11.17 29.26
CA GLY A 350 14.21 -12.11 30.18
C GLY A 350 15.54 -12.68 29.67
N LEU A 351 16.08 -12.19 28.54
CA LEU A 351 17.34 -12.67 27.97
C LEU A 351 18.55 -11.98 28.59
N SER A 352 19.59 -12.74 28.86
CA SER A 352 20.80 -12.27 29.55
C SER A 352 22.08 -12.86 28.94
N LEU A 353 23.24 -12.42 29.44
CA LEU A 353 24.54 -12.94 28.98
C LEU A 353 24.69 -14.45 29.17
N HIS A 354 24.04 -15.01 30.20
CA HIS A 354 24.06 -16.45 30.50
C HIS A 354 23.28 -17.29 29.47
N ASP A 355 22.37 -16.70 28.70
CA ASP A 355 21.65 -17.42 27.63
C ASP A 355 22.51 -17.57 26.35
N ILE A 356 23.59 -16.79 26.20
CA ILE A 356 24.40 -16.74 24.97
C ILE A 356 25.01 -18.08 24.57
N PRO A 357 25.62 -18.88 25.47
CA PRO A 357 26.15 -20.20 25.11
C PRO A 357 25.11 -21.13 24.49
N GLY A 358 23.89 -21.17 25.05
CA GLY A 358 22.78 -21.97 24.53
C GLY A 358 22.31 -21.48 23.15
N ILE A 359 22.29 -20.17 22.93
CA ILE A 359 21.96 -19.57 21.62
C ILE A 359 23.05 -19.89 20.59
N LEU A 360 24.32 -19.80 20.97
CA LEU A 360 25.44 -20.12 20.09
C LEU A 360 25.46 -21.60 19.71
N ALA A 361 25.06 -22.51 20.60
CA ALA A 361 24.94 -23.93 20.27
C ALA A 361 23.91 -24.22 19.15
N CYS A 362 22.95 -23.31 18.93
CA CYS A 362 21.92 -23.44 17.90
C CYS A 362 22.40 -23.05 16.49
N GLN A 363 23.59 -22.48 16.34
CA GLN A 363 24.10 -22.10 15.02
C GLN A 363 24.79 -23.28 14.34
N ASP A 364 24.39 -23.55 13.10
CA ASP A 364 25.06 -24.51 12.24
C ASP A 364 26.42 -23.97 11.79
N LEU A 365 27.50 -24.63 12.23
CA LEU A 365 28.87 -24.27 11.89
C LEU A 365 29.55 -25.30 10.99
N ASP A 366 28.80 -26.27 10.43
CA ASP A 366 29.33 -27.24 9.48
C ASP A 366 29.36 -26.64 8.06
N PRO A 367 30.54 -26.38 7.47
CA PRO A 367 30.64 -25.80 6.13
C PRO A 367 30.11 -26.70 5.01
N ALA A 368 29.90 -28.00 5.27
CA ALA A 368 29.28 -28.93 4.32
C ALA A 368 27.74 -28.92 4.38
N SER A 369 27.16 -28.33 5.43
CA SER A 369 25.72 -28.24 5.60
C SER A 369 25.09 -27.23 4.64
N SER A 370 23.89 -27.56 4.13
CA SER A 370 23.09 -26.63 3.33
C SER A 370 22.58 -25.42 4.13
N THR A 371 22.61 -25.50 5.47
CA THR A 371 22.21 -24.42 6.38
C THR A 371 23.39 -23.76 7.09
N TYR A 372 24.61 -23.94 6.59
CA TYR A 372 25.82 -23.36 7.18
C TYR A 372 25.64 -21.87 7.54
N GLY A 373 25.94 -21.54 8.79
CA GLY A 373 25.81 -20.20 9.38
C GLY A 373 24.43 -19.86 9.93
N ALA A 374 23.37 -20.61 9.61
CA ALA A 374 22.01 -20.35 10.10
C ALA A 374 21.84 -20.75 11.58
N PHE A 375 20.90 -20.09 12.27
CA PHE A 375 20.48 -20.48 13.62
C PHE A 375 19.20 -21.30 13.54
N HIS A 376 19.20 -22.48 14.15
CA HIS A 376 18.04 -23.36 14.29
C HIS A 376 17.29 -23.08 15.58
N ALA A 377 16.09 -23.63 15.74
CA ALA A 377 15.35 -23.51 17.00
C ALA A 377 16.13 -24.22 18.12
N PRO A 378 16.14 -23.69 19.36
CA PRO A 378 16.81 -24.35 20.47
C PRO A 378 16.08 -25.63 20.86
N ASP A 379 16.82 -26.65 21.26
CA ASP A 379 16.25 -27.88 21.82
C ASP A 379 15.57 -27.62 23.18
N ASP A 380 16.06 -26.64 23.95
CA ASP A 380 15.42 -26.18 25.18
C ASP A 380 14.11 -25.44 24.87
N PRO A 381 12.94 -26.01 25.22
CA PRO A 381 11.64 -25.36 24.97
C PRO A 381 11.49 -24.02 25.69
N ALA A 382 12.12 -23.85 26.87
CA ALA A 382 12.06 -22.61 27.63
C ALA A 382 12.80 -21.48 26.91
N LEU A 383 13.93 -21.79 26.27
CA LEU A 383 14.66 -20.86 25.41
C LEU A 383 13.95 -20.65 24.06
N ALA A 384 13.39 -21.71 23.45
CA ALA A 384 12.70 -21.66 22.16
C ALA A 384 11.52 -20.68 22.16
N THR A 385 10.72 -20.67 23.24
CA THR A 385 9.58 -19.74 23.39
C THR A 385 9.98 -18.25 23.43
N ARG A 386 11.27 -17.95 23.63
CA ARG A 386 11.79 -16.57 23.67
C ARG A 386 12.06 -15.99 22.28
N PHE A 387 12.06 -16.79 21.21
CA PHE A 387 12.34 -16.36 19.84
C PHE A 387 11.11 -16.40 18.93
N SER A 388 11.11 -15.57 17.88
CA SER A 388 10.03 -15.50 16.90
C SER A 388 10.54 -14.92 15.58
N HIS A 389 9.69 -14.84 14.55
CA HIS A 389 10.04 -14.15 13.29
C HIS A 389 10.58 -12.71 13.51
N TRP A 390 10.04 -12.00 14.51
CA TRP A 390 10.43 -10.62 14.84
C TRP A 390 11.59 -10.52 15.83
N ARG A 391 12.02 -11.65 16.41
CA ARG A 391 13.12 -11.71 17.38
C ARG A 391 14.00 -12.91 17.08
N ARG A 392 15.09 -12.65 16.36
CA ARG A 392 16.01 -13.67 15.85
C ARG A 392 17.22 -13.81 16.77
N MET A 393 17.74 -15.02 16.90
CA MET A 393 18.91 -15.33 17.72
C MET A 393 20.14 -14.49 17.37
N VAL A 394 20.43 -14.34 16.08
CA VAL A 394 21.54 -13.52 15.58
C VAL A 394 21.48 -12.05 16.04
N ASP A 395 20.27 -11.49 16.22
CA ASP A 395 20.12 -10.11 16.72
C ASP A 395 20.45 -10.02 18.21
N VAL A 396 20.25 -11.10 18.97
CA VAL A 396 20.64 -11.22 20.40
C VAL A 396 22.14 -11.42 20.54
N VAL A 397 22.77 -12.23 19.68
CA VAL A 397 24.23 -12.40 19.65
C VAL A 397 24.91 -11.06 19.31
N ALA A 398 24.38 -10.32 18.33
CA ALA A 398 24.86 -8.97 18.04
C ALA A 398 24.70 -8.02 19.22
N ALA A 399 23.57 -8.05 19.92
CA ALA A 399 23.35 -7.24 21.12
C ALA A 399 24.35 -7.57 22.24
N ALA A 400 24.67 -8.85 22.46
CA ALA A 400 25.70 -9.26 23.43
C ALA A 400 27.09 -8.76 23.06
N ALA A 401 27.45 -8.82 21.77
CA ALA A 401 28.72 -8.28 21.30
C ALA A 401 28.81 -6.74 21.33
N GLY A 402 27.67 -6.05 21.39
CA GLY A 402 27.59 -4.58 21.38
C GLY A 402 27.18 -3.93 22.70
N LEU A 403 26.92 -4.71 23.75
CA LEU A 403 26.47 -4.19 25.03
C LEU A 403 27.64 -3.59 25.81
N ASP A 404 27.68 -2.25 25.87
CA ASP A 404 28.65 -1.45 26.62
C ASP A 404 28.39 -1.54 28.14
N ASP A 405 28.83 -2.65 28.73
CA ASP A 405 28.82 -2.92 30.17
C ASP A 405 30.21 -3.44 30.57
N LEU A 406 30.80 -2.86 31.62
CA LEU A 406 32.14 -3.22 32.10
C LEU A 406 32.29 -4.69 32.49
N ASN A 407 31.18 -5.37 32.80
CA ASN A 407 31.15 -6.79 33.15
C ASN A 407 30.76 -7.69 31.97
N ASN A 408 30.59 -7.17 30.75
CA ASN A 408 30.22 -7.97 29.61
C ASN A 408 31.47 -8.56 28.91
N PRO A 409 31.78 -9.86 29.10
CA PRO A 409 32.95 -10.46 28.47
C PRO A 409 32.79 -10.65 26.95
N TYR A 410 31.58 -10.46 26.42
CA TYR A 410 31.29 -10.58 25.00
C TYR A 410 31.48 -9.26 24.24
N LEU A 411 31.65 -8.13 24.92
CA LEU A 411 31.78 -6.82 24.27
C LEU A 411 32.93 -6.83 23.25
N GLY A 412 32.60 -6.63 21.98
CA GLY A 412 33.52 -6.67 20.86
C GLY A 412 34.04 -8.05 20.46
N HIS A 413 33.74 -9.14 21.17
CA HIS A 413 34.40 -10.43 21.00
C HIS A 413 34.41 -10.90 19.51
N PRO A 414 35.60 -11.11 18.89
CA PRO A 414 35.70 -11.38 17.45
C PRO A 414 34.86 -12.55 16.96
N ALA A 415 34.81 -13.64 17.73
CA ALA A 415 33.99 -14.80 17.37
C ALA A 415 32.50 -14.48 17.25
N LEU A 416 31.93 -13.64 18.14
CA LEU A 416 30.52 -13.28 18.03
C LEU A 416 30.27 -12.40 16.79
N VAL A 417 31.16 -11.44 16.55
CA VAL A 417 31.07 -10.58 15.35
C VAL A 417 31.12 -11.42 14.08
N ARG A 418 32.05 -12.38 13.99
CA ARG A 418 32.17 -13.31 12.86
C ARG A 418 30.95 -14.22 12.74
N ARG A 419 30.42 -14.75 13.84
CA ARG A 419 29.20 -15.58 13.83
C ARG A 419 27.96 -14.82 13.37
N VAL A 420 27.82 -13.56 13.77
CA VAL A 420 26.77 -12.66 13.29
C VAL A 420 26.90 -12.46 11.79
N LEU A 421 28.09 -12.10 11.30
CA LEU A 421 28.29 -11.86 9.88
C LEU A 421 28.17 -13.13 9.05
N LEU A 422 28.67 -14.28 9.51
CA LEU A 422 28.51 -15.58 8.85
C LEU A 422 27.03 -15.89 8.60
N CYS A 423 26.21 -15.75 9.65
CA CYS A 423 24.76 -15.93 9.52
C CYS A 423 24.16 -15.00 8.46
N ARG A 424 24.50 -13.70 8.47
CA ARG A 424 23.96 -12.73 7.51
C ARG A 424 24.47 -12.93 6.08
N ALA A 425 25.74 -13.28 5.92
CA ALA A 425 26.37 -13.58 4.64
C ALA A 425 25.72 -14.78 3.95
N MET A 426 25.39 -15.82 4.71
CA MET A 426 24.81 -17.06 4.17
C MET A 426 23.29 -16.99 3.95
N THR A 427 22.55 -16.19 4.72
CA THR A 427 21.08 -16.21 4.68
C THR A 427 20.43 -15.04 3.95
N ASN A 428 21.00 -13.83 4.03
CA ASN A 428 20.28 -12.61 3.65
C ASN A 428 21.05 -11.70 2.68
N LEU A 429 22.38 -11.63 2.78
CA LEU A 429 23.15 -10.74 1.91
C LEU A 429 23.25 -11.25 0.46
N GLN A 430 23.06 -12.55 0.25
CA GLN A 430 22.98 -13.13 -1.10
C GLN A 430 21.74 -12.65 -1.87
N THR A 431 20.67 -12.31 -1.17
CA THR A 431 19.42 -11.83 -1.79
C THR A 431 19.33 -10.31 -1.86
N LEU A 432 20.22 -9.60 -1.16
CA LEU A 432 20.26 -8.14 -1.17
C LEU A 432 20.88 -7.65 -2.48
N SER A 433 20.03 -7.32 -3.45
CA SER A 433 20.44 -6.73 -4.72
C SER A 433 19.66 -5.45 -4.99
N PRO A 434 20.30 -4.41 -5.55
CA PRO A 434 19.59 -3.26 -6.07
C PRO A 434 18.79 -3.60 -7.34
N TYR A 435 19.13 -4.70 -8.03
CA TYR A 435 18.58 -5.04 -9.34
C TYR A 435 17.49 -6.10 -9.28
N PHE A 436 17.49 -7.01 -8.30
CA PHE A 436 16.71 -8.26 -8.32
C PHE A 436 15.99 -8.54 -6.99
N TRP A 437 14.93 -9.36 -7.00
CA TRP A 437 14.10 -9.77 -5.86
C TRP A 437 14.05 -11.28 -5.59
N TYR A 438 15.18 -11.85 -5.17
CA TYR A 438 15.33 -13.30 -4.97
C TYR A 438 14.34 -13.95 -4.00
N GLY A 439 13.88 -13.23 -2.97
CA GLY A 439 12.91 -13.76 -2.01
C GLY A 439 11.52 -14.03 -2.61
N HIS A 440 11.23 -13.50 -3.81
CA HIS A 440 9.89 -13.54 -4.38
C HIS A 440 9.83 -13.87 -5.88
N GLN A 441 10.78 -13.43 -6.72
CA GLN A 441 10.63 -13.51 -8.19
C GLN A 441 11.81 -14.12 -8.94
N GLU A 442 13.08 -13.86 -8.61
CA GLU A 442 14.23 -14.25 -9.48
C GLU A 442 15.03 -15.45 -8.98
N GLY A 443 14.76 -15.90 -7.76
CA GLY A 443 15.34 -17.14 -7.23
C GLY A 443 14.58 -18.39 -7.70
N PRO A 444 15.18 -19.58 -7.53
CA PRO A 444 14.48 -20.85 -7.74
C PRO A 444 13.15 -20.87 -7.00
N LYS A 445 12.08 -21.30 -7.68
CA LYS A 445 10.72 -21.20 -7.19
C LYS A 445 9.86 -22.35 -7.69
N THR A 446 8.91 -22.76 -6.85
CA THR A 446 7.79 -23.61 -7.22
C THR A 446 6.50 -22.78 -7.22
N PHE A 447 5.71 -22.85 -8.28
CA PHE A 447 4.47 -22.10 -8.43
C PHE A 447 3.26 -22.95 -8.00
N THR A 448 2.55 -22.49 -6.97
CA THR A 448 1.25 -23.04 -6.59
C THR A 448 0.14 -22.19 -7.20
N ILE A 449 -0.49 -22.70 -8.27
CA ILE A 449 -1.60 -22.03 -8.94
C ILE A 449 -2.90 -22.44 -8.26
N GLU A 450 -3.62 -21.47 -7.69
CA GLU A 450 -4.94 -21.65 -7.06
C GLU A 450 -5.98 -20.88 -7.89
N GLU A 451 -7.18 -21.47 -8.10
CA GLU A 451 -8.20 -20.92 -9.02
C GLU A 451 -8.78 -19.56 -8.60
N ASP A 452 -8.63 -19.17 -7.34
CA ASP A 452 -9.19 -17.96 -6.73
C ASP A 452 -8.11 -16.99 -6.24
N ARG A 453 -6.84 -17.17 -6.67
CA ARG A 453 -5.70 -16.39 -6.16
C ARG A 453 -4.84 -15.77 -7.24
N PHE A 454 -5.00 -14.45 -7.43
CA PHE A 454 -4.19 -13.68 -8.39
C PHE A 454 -2.69 -13.76 -8.11
N TRP A 455 -2.25 -13.62 -6.85
CA TRP A 455 -0.83 -13.65 -6.47
C TRP A 455 -0.17 -15.04 -6.54
N GLY A 456 -0.92 -16.09 -6.88
CA GLY A 456 -0.37 -17.42 -7.15
C GLY A 456 0.27 -17.54 -8.53
N VAL A 457 -0.07 -16.64 -9.47
CA VAL A 457 0.43 -16.68 -10.85
C VAL A 457 1.80 -15.99 -11.00
N PRO A 458 2.54 -16.22 -12.10
CA PRO A 458 3.81 -15.55 -12.40
C PRO A 458 3.68 -14.05 -12.66
N PHE A 459 3.34 -13.27 -11.64
CA PHE A 459 3.09 -11.83 -11.72
C PHE A 459 4.16 -11.04 -10.94
N ARG A 460 4.60 -9.93 -11.54
CA ARG A 460 5.54 -8.96 -10.94
C ARG A 460 4.84 -7.62 -10.76
N SER A 461 5.00 -7.01 -9.59
CA SER A 461 4.60 -5.63 -9.27
C SER A 461 5.78 -4.96 -8.60
N ALA A 462 6.05 -3.68 -8.87
CA ALA A 462 7.19 -2.89 -8.39
C ALA A 462 7.24 -2.62 -6.86
N TRP A 463 6.32 -3.19 -6.08
CA TRP A 463 5.95 -2.66 -4.76
C TRP A 463 6.51 -3.34 -3.49
N TYR A 464 7.14 -4.51 -3.59
CA TYR A 464 7.39 -5.38 -2.42
C TYR A 464 8.81 -5.44 -1.77
N PRO A 465 9.90 -4.79 -2.21
CA PRO A 465 11.25 -5.07 -1.71
C PRO A 465 11.71 -4.06 -0.64
N MET A 466 10.79 -3.43 0.10
CA MET A 466 11.15 -2.36 1.03
C MET A 466 11.70 -2.87 2.37
N HIS A 467 11.69 -4.18 2.60
CA HIS A 467 12.14 -4.80 3.85
C HIS A 467 13.48 -5.56 3.78
N ASP A 468 14.14 -5.59 2.63
CA ASP A 468 15.34 -6.42 2.41
C ASP A 468 16.54 -6.00 3.27
N ALA A 469 16.64 -4.72 3.66
CA ALA A 469 17.74 -4.22 4.49
C ALA A 469 17.54 -4.43 6.00
N MET A 470 16.46 -5.09 6.45
CA MET A 470 16.16 -5.29 7.89
C MET A 470 17.31 -5.99 8.66
N HIS A 471 18.18 -6.71 7.96
CA HIS A 471 19.33 -7.42 8.54
C HIS A 471 20.45 -6.49 9.01
N VAL A 472 20.45 -5.21 8.61
CA VAL A 472 21.38 -4.20 9.13
C VAL A 472 21.25 -3.99 10.63
N LEU A 473 20.12 -4.38 11.23
CA LEU A 473 19.90 -4.37 12.67
C LEU A 473 20.97 -5.14 13.44
N SER A 474 21.55 -6.19 12.86
CA SER A 474 22.63 -6.95 13.51
C SER A 474 23.98 -6.24 13.44
N LEU A 475 24.17 -5.27 12.53
CA LEU A 475 25.41 -4.48 12.45
C LEU A 475 25.47 -3.40 13.51
N ARG A 476 24.35 -2.72 13.73
CA ARG A 476 24.32 -1.51 14.55
C ARG A 476 24.92 -1.68 15.95
N PRO A 477 24.64 -2.75 16.71
CA PRO A 477 25.26 -2.96 18.02
C PRO A 477 26.77 -3.20 17.96
N ILE A 478 27.26 -3.79 16.87
CA ILE A 478 28.67 -4.22 16.72
C ILE A 478 29.48 -3.31 15.79
N ARG A 479 28.96 -2.13 15.44
CA ARG A 479 29.56 -1.21 14.47
C ARG A 479 31.02 -0.88 14.78
N ASP A 480 31.33 -0.63 16.04
CA ASP A 480 32.69 -0.23 16.42
C ASP A 480 33.62 -1.46 16.51
N ALA A 481 33.04 -2.66 16.67
CA ALA A 481 33.76 -3.93 16.71
C ALA A 481 34.17 -4.43 15.33
N VAL A 482 33.32 -4.21 14.31
CA VAL A 482 33.51 -4.84 12.99
C VAL A 482 34.76 -4.37 12.24
N THR A 483 35.26 -3.16 12.52
CA THR A 483 36.45 -2.62 11.84
C THR A 483 37.75 -3.30 12.26
N TRP A 484 37.78 -3.98 13.41
CA TRP A 484 38.97 -4.70 13.90
C TRP A 484 38.73 -6.20 14.06
N ALA A 485 37.48 -6.65 14.23
CA ALA A 485 37.14 -8.07 14.34
C ALA A 485 37.09 -8.81 12.98
N LEU A 486 36.95 -8.06 11.88
CA LEU A 486 36.85 -8.59 10.51
C LEU A 486 38.00 -8.09 9.63
N PRO A 487 38.40 -8.87 8.60
CA PRO A 487 39.26 -8.37 7.54
C PRO A 487 38.64 -7.14 6.87
N ALA A 488 39.48 -6.18 6.48
CA ALA A 488 39.03 -4.93 5.88
C ALA A 488 38.17 -5.14 4.62
N GLU A 489 38.57 -6.06 3.75
CA GLU A 489 37.84 -6.40 2.52
C GLU A 489 36.43 -6.95 2.78
N VAL A 490 36.26 -7.72 3.86
CA VAL A 490 34.97 -8.31 4.27
C VAL A 490 34.04 -7.25 4.82
N PHE A 491 34.56 -6.37 5.67
CA PHE A 491 33.83 -5.20 6.14
C PHE A 491 33.40 -4.30 4.97
N GLN A 492 34.31 -4.06 4.02
CA GLN A 492 34.01 -3.29 2.82
C GLN A 492 32.94 -3.95 1.95
N ALA A 493 33.02 -5.26 1.72
CA ALA A 493 32.05 -5.99 0.94
C ALA A 493 30.64 -5.88 1.56
N TRP A 494 30.54 -6.07 2.88
CA TRP A 494 29.27 -5.94 3.58
C TRP A 494 28.70 -4.52 3.55
N ARG A 495 29.57 -3.52 3.76
CA ARG A 495 29.21 -2.10 3.64
C ARG A 495 28.66 -1.78 2.24
N GLN A 496 29.31 -2.30 1.20
CA GLN A 496 28.89 -2.10 -0.19
C GLN A 496 27.50 -2.66 -0.49
N SER A 497 27.11 -3.79 0.10
CA SER A 497 25.75 -4.33 -0.06
C SER A 497 24.66 -3.31 0.34
N PHE A 498 24.85 -2.62 1.46
CA PHE A 498 23.89 -1.61 1.92
C PHE A 498 23.99 -0.28 1.19
N LEU A 499 25.20 0.14 0.80
CA LEU A 499 25.42 1.34 0.00
C LEU A 499 24.70 1.23 -1.36
N GLN A 500 24.85 0.09 -2.05
CA GLN A 500 24.15 -0.17 -3.30
C GLN A 500 22.63 -0.19 -3.12
N TRP A 501 22.14 -0.90 -2.10
CA TRP A 501 20.71 -0.98 -1.79
C TRP A 501 20.09 0.40 -1.52
N THR A 502 20.82 1.28 -0.84
CA THR A 502 20.37 2.66 -0.57
C THR A 502 20.44 3.50 -1.84
N THR A 503 21.52 3.39 -2.60
CA THR A 503 21.75 4.16 -3.82
C THR A 503 20.66 3.90 -4.86
N SER A 504 20.25 2.64 -5.05
CA SER A 504 19.18 2.26 -5.99
C SER A 504 17.78 2.78 -5.60
N ARG A 505 17.65 3.43 -4.45
CA ARG A 505 16.41 4.05 -3.95
C ARG A 505 16.49 5.57 -3.90
N THR A 506 17.48 6.16 -4.59
CA THR A 506 17.62 7.63 -4.69
C THR A 506 16.38 8.29 -5.26
N LEU A 507 15.66 7.63 -6.18
CA LEU A 507 14.39 8.09 -6.75
C LEU A 507 13.25 7.08 -6.55
N MET A 508 13.16 6.46 -5.38
CA MET A 508 12.04 5.55 -5.08
C MET A 508 10.68 6.23 -5.33
N HIS A 509 9.81 5.62 -6.12
CA HIS A 509 8.48 6.15 -6.39
C HIS A 509 7.52 5.72 -5.27
N GLN A 510 6.59 6.59 -4.90
CA GLN A 510 5.44 6.19 -4.11
C GLN A 510 4.53 5.33 -4.99
N GLY A 511 4.06 4.21 -4.48
CA GLY A 511 2.67 3.85 -4.77
C GLY A 511 1.85 3.94 -3.49
N GLU A 512 0.56 3.68 -3.58
CA GLU A 512 -0.46 3.76 -2.51
C GLU A 512 -0.01 3.55 -1.05
N CYS A 513 0.88 2.62 -0.68
CA CYS A 513 1.23 2.34 0.71
C CYS A 513 2.41 3.19 1.22
N SER A 514 2.13 4.39 1.72
CA SER A 514 3.09 5.26 2.42
C SER A 514 3.83 4.58 3.57
N ASN A 515 3.25 3.55 4.21
CA ASN A 515 3.92 2.82 5.29
C ASN A 515 5.14 2.05 4.82
N GLN A 516 5.05 1.44 3.64
CA GLN A 516 6.15 0.67 3.08
C GLN A 516 7.31 1.59 2.71
N TRP A 517 7.01 2.77 2.13
CA TRP A 517 8.02 3.80 1.88
C TRP A 517 8.67 4.25 3.18
N ALA A 518 7.88 4.67 4.17
CA ALA A 518 8.40 5.11 5.46
C ALA A 518 9.20 4.00 6.18
N ALA A 519 8.82 2.73 6.00
CA ALA A 519 9.58 1.58 6.50
C ALA A 519 10.94 1.44 5.77
N GLY A 520 10.96 1.62 4.46
CA GLY A 520 12.19 1.71 3.66
C GLY A 520 13.11 2.85 4.15
N LEU A 521 12.56 4.03 4.44
CA LEU A 521 13.32 5.16 5.00
C LEU A 521 13.85 4.87 6.40
N LYS A 522 13.06 4.19 7.23
CA LYS A 522 13.52 3.70 8.54
C LYS A 522 14.67 2.70 8.38
N HIS A 523 14.63 1.82 7.38
CA HIS A 523 15.74 0.92 7.09
C HIS A 523 16.99 1.68 6.59
N MET A 524 16.85 2.68 5.72
CA MET A 524 17.95 3.56 5.32
C MET A 524 18.57 4.29 6.51
N LYS A 525 17.75 4.80 7.44
CA LYS A 525 18.22 5.37 8.72
C LYS A 525 19.05 4.34 9.50
N GLN A 526 18.58 3.10 9.60
CA GLN A 526 19.32 2.05 10.31
C GLN A 526 20.64 1.71 9.62
N VAL A 527 20.67 1.70 8.28
CA VAL A 527 21.89 1.58 7.49
C VAL A 527 22.85 2.73 7.82
N TRP A 528 22.36 3.98 7.85
CA TRP A 528 23.19 5.13 8.18
C TRP A 528 23.73 5.05 9.62
N GLU A 529 22.91 4.70 10.61
CA GLU A 529 23.37 4.50 11.99
C GLU A 529 24.48 3.44 12.08
N ALA A 530 24.33 2.37 11.30
CA ALA A 530 25.22 1.22 11.29
C ALA A 530 26.51 1.44 10.48
N THR A 531 26.50 2.32 9.47
CA THR A 531 27.65 2.50 8.54
C THR A 531 28.30 3.87 8.65
N GLN A 532 27.59 4.89 9.15
CA GLN A 532 28.00 6.29 9.22
C GLN A 532 28.35 6.91 7.85
N GLU A 533 27.81 6.35 6.77
CA GLU A 533 28.10 6.80 5.41
C GLU A 533 27.28 8.04 5.03
N ARG A 534 27.99 9.13 4.66
CA ARG A 534 27.36 10.39 4.24
C ARG A 534 26.40 10.21 3.06
N GLN A 535 26.75 9.35 2.10
CA GLN A 535 25.90 9.08 0.93
C GLN A 535 24.52 8.50 1.34
N VAL A 536 24.48 7.66 2.39
CA VAL A 536 23.23 7.08 2.89
C VAL A 536 22.37 8.18 3.55
N GLU A 537 23.01 9.07 4.31
CA GLU A 537 22.34 10.23 4.90
C GLU A 537 21.76 11.15 3.81
N ASP A 538 22.52 11.46 2.76
CA ASP A 538 22.09 12.35 1.68
C ASP A 538 20.86 11.78 0.94
N VAL A 539 20.87 10.47 0.63
CA VAL A 539 19.71 9.80 0.01
C VAL A 539 18.51 9.81 0.95
N LEU A 540 18.72 9.51 2.24
CA LEU A 540 17.66 9.54 3.24
C LEU A 540 17.04 10.94 3.37
N ARG A 541 17.85 12.00 3.43
CA ARG A 541 17.37 13.40 3.50
C ARG A 541 16.58 13.77 2.26
N ARG A 542 17.09 13.43 1.06
CA ARG A 542 16.37 13.63 -0.20
C ARG A 542 15.02 12.92 -0.19
N GLN A 543 14.98 11.67 0.24
CA GLN A 543 13.74 10.89 0.27
C GLN A 543 12.76 11.40 1.34
N VAL A 544 13.26 11.88 2.48
CA VAL A 544 12.43 12.56 3.48
C VAL A 544 11.80 13.83 2.91
N GLU A 545 12.57 14.65 2.20
CA GLU A 545 12.04 15.84 1.56
C GLU A 545 10.99 15.45 0.52
N ARG A 546 11.30 14.47 -0.33
CA ARG A 546 10.35 13.97 -1.33
C ARG A 546 9.07 13.40 -0.71
N PHE A 547 9.20 12.67 0.40
CA PHE A 547 8.07 12.14 1.16
C PHE A 547 7.26 13.28 1.75
N THR A 548 7.88 14.29 2.35
CA THR A 548 7.14 15.35 3.07
C THR A 548 6.63 16.48 2.18
N THR A 549 7.05 16.53 0.91
CA THR A 549 6.62 17.56 -0.05
C THR A 549 5.23 17.24 -0.63
N PRO A 550 4.22 18.11 -0.46
CA PRO A 550 2.91 17.98 -1.10
C PRO A 550 3.02 17.94 -2.62
N GLY A 551 2.21 17.10 -3.29
CA GLY A 551 2.13 17.02 -4.76
C GLY A 551 3.37 16.49 -5.49
N ASN A 552 4.49 16.28 -4.80
CA ASN A 552 5.77 15.89 -5.40
C ASN A 552 5.73 14.57 -6.19
N LEU A 553 4.75 13.70 -5.92
CA LEU A 553 4.57 12.42 -6.62
C LEU A 553 3.23 12.31 -7.35
N GLY A 554 2.51 13.43 -7.44
CA GLY A 554 1.29 13.52 -8.22
C GLY A 554 0.13 12.74 -7.64
N ARG A 555 -0.86 12.50 -8.49
CA ARG A 555 -2.05 11.73 -8.19
C ARG A 555 -1.85 10.25 -8.51
N VAL A 556 -2.34 9.37 -7.64
CA VAL A 556 -2.32 7.92 -7.88
C VAL A 556 -3.56 7.45 -8.64
N ALA A 557 -4.73 8.08 -8.44
CA ALA A 557 -5.97 7.73 -9.15
C ALA A 557 -6.12 8.44 -10.52
N PRO A 558 -6.52 7.76 -11.59
CA PRO A 558 -6.67 8.34 -12.94
C PRO A 558 -7.99 9.12 -13.16
N ASP A 559 -9.07 8.76 -12.47
CA ASP A 559 -10.42 9.37 -12.68
C ASP A 559 -10.53 10.69 -11.95
N PRO A 560 -10.81 11.84 -12.56
CA PRO A 560 -10.94 13.12 -11.83
C PRO A 560 -11.96 13.00 -10.68
N THR A 561 -11.46 12.92 -9.45
CA THR A 561 -12.31 13.01 -8.26
C THR A 561 -12.04 14.40 -7.71
N PRO A 562 -12.99 15.35 -7.84
CA PRO A 562 -12.79 16.71 -7.37
C PRO A 562 -12.63 16.65 -5.85
N TYR A 563 -11.38 16.76 -5.41
CA TYR A 563 -11.04 16.61 -4.01
C TYR A 563 -11.17 17.98 -3.29
N SER A 564 -10.89 19.11 -3.94
CA SER A 564 -11.05 20.44 -3.33
C SER A 564 -11.57 21.46 -4.33
N LEU A 565 -12.66 22.15 -3.98
CA LEU A 565 -13.27 23.24 -4.77
C LEU A 565 -12.54 24.59 -4.58
N LYS A 566 -11.57 24.70 -3.65
CA LYS A 566 -10.90 25.96 -3.27
C LYS A 566 -9.35 25.91 -3.35
N SER A 567 -8.77 24.92 -4.01
CA SER A 567 -7.31 24.80 -4.11
C SER A 567 -6.68 26.05 -4.73
N ALA A 568 -5.92 26.81 -3.93
CA ALA A 568 -5.15 27.98 -4.39
C ALA A 568 -3.97 27.60 -5.32
N ILE A 569 -3.69 26.30 -5.45
CA ILE A 569 -2.61 25.73 -6.26
C ILE A 569 -3.08 25.48 -7.71
N GLY A 570 -4.33 25.81 -8.05
CA GLY A 570 -4.84 25.71 -9.43
C GLY A 570 -5.12 24.29 -9.94
N TYR A 571 -4.98 23.25 -9.12
CA TYR A 571 -5.21 21.86 -9.51
C TYR A 571 -6.52 21.29 -8.93
N PRO A 572 -7.54 21.00 -9.76
CA PRO A 572 -8.86 20.52 -9.32
C PRO A 572 -8.96 19.02 -8.92
N HIS A 573 -7.86 18.25 -8.93
CA HIS A 573 -7.94 16.78 -8.99
C HIS A 573 -6.95 15.99 -8.10
N ALA A 574 -6.68 16.36 -6.84
CA ALA A 574 -5.78 15.57 -5.99
C ALA A 574 -6.52 14.42 -5.26
N ALA A 575 -6.67 13.25 -5.87
CA ALA A 575 -6.95 12.01 -5.11
C ALA A 575 -5.64 11.47 -4.56
N ASP A 576 -5.19 12.13 -3.51
CA ASP A 576 -4.23 11.73 -2.52
C ASP A 576 -4.42 12.77 -1.42
N CYS A 577 -3.92 12.58 -0.22
CA CYS A 577 -3.68 13.72 0.65
C CYS A 577 -2.59 14.63 0.06
N GLY A 578 -2.54 14.94 -1.23
CA GLY A 578 -1.49 15.72 -1.90
C GLY A 578 -1.34 17.18 -1.45
N LEU A 579 -2.08 17.59 -0.42
CA LEU A 579 -1.83 18.80 0.38
C LEU A 579 -0.87 18.55 1.57
N ILE A 580 -0.60 17.29 1.89
CA ILE A 580 0.28 16.78 2.94
C ILE A 580 1.24 15.81 2.21
N GLY A 581 2.54 15.87 2.48
CA GLY A 581 3.48 14.90 1.88
C GLY A 581 3.09 13.43 2.17
N GLY A 582 3.59 12.49 1.37
CA GLY A 582 3.63 11.08 1.74
C GLY A 582 2.24 10.49 1.76
N GLY A 583 1.67 10.43 0.56
CA GLY A 583 0.26 10.22 0.33
C GLY A 583 -0.38 9.06 1.09
N ILE A 584 -1.61 9.31 1.53
CA ILE A 584 -2.45 8.35 2.22
C ILE A 584 -3.06 7.45 1.15
N ALA A 585 -2.84 6.15 1.25
CA ALA A 585 -3.25 5.16 0.25
C ALA A 585 -4.63 5.44 -0.38
N SER A 586 -4.66 5.57 -1.71
CA SER A 586 -5.88 5.83 -2.49
C SER A 586 -6.93 4.72 -2.35
N ASP A 587 -6.52 3.51 -1.98
CA ASP A 587 -7.43 2.40 -1.69
C ASP A 587 -8.18 2.56 -0.35
N GLY A 588 -7.78 3.49 0.51
CA GLY A 588 -8.30 3.60 1.87
C GLY A 588 -9.00 4.91 2.21
N LEU A 589 -8.53 6.05 1.67
CA LEU A 589 -8.94 7.41 2.06
C LEU A 589 -9.05 7.61 3.59
N GLY A 590 -8.33 6.78 4.35
CA GLY A 590 -8.51 6.58 5.78
C GLY A 590 -7.35 7.17 6.54
N HIS A 591 -7.58 8.34 7.14
CA HIS A 591 -6.58 9.08 7.92
C HIS A 591 -5.97 8.25 9.09
N ASP A 592 -6.74 7.31 9.65
CA ASP A 592 -6.32 6.45 10.77
C ASP A 592 -6.18 4.96 10.41
N ASN A 593 -5.94 4.65 9.14
CA ASN A 593 -5.59 3.28 8.78
C ASN A 593 -4.22 2.88 9.39
N GLU A 594 -4.01 1.59 9.62
CA GLU A 594 -2.75 1.05 10.18
C GLU A 594 -1.52 1.59 9.44
N TYR A 595 -1.61 1.70 8.12
CA TYR A 595 -0.49 2.14 7.28
C TYR A 595 -0.12 3.62 7.52
N CYS A 596 -1.07 4.53 7.72
CA CYS A 596 -0.77 5.91 8.11
C CYS A 596 -0.11 5.96 9.48
N LEU A 597 -0.55 5.10 10.41
CA LEU A 597 0.01 5.02 11.76
C LEU A 597 1.44 4.47 11.76
N GLU A 598 1.71 3.45 10.96
CA GLU A 598 3.06 2.95 10.71
C GLU A 598 3.95 4.01 10.09
N SER A 599 3.44 4.75 9.09
CA SER A 599 4.15 5.84 8.42
C SER A 599 4.58 6.90 9.42
N THR A 600 3.62 7.43 10.20
CA THR A 600 3.89 8.48 11.20
C THR A 600 4.86 8.00 12.29
N LEU A 601 4.77 6.74 12.72
CA LEU A 601 5.74 6.14 13.64
C LEU A 601 7.15 6.06 13.05
N HIS A 602 7.26 5.62 11.79
CA HIS A 602 8.55 5.50 11.11
C HIS A 602 9.17 6.88 10.90
N MET A 603 8.40 7.87 10.48
CA MET A 603 8.84 9.24 10.31
C MET A 603 9.25 9.90 11.63
N ALA A 604 8.53 9.68 12.74
CA ALA A 604 8.95 10.15 14.07
C ALA A 604 10.32 9.57 14.47
N LYS A 605 10.58 8.28 14.20
CA LYS A 605 11.90 7.66 14.42
C LYS A 605 12.99 8.24 13.53
N ILE A 606 12.67 8.62 12.29
CA ILE A 606 13.62 9.26 11.37
C ILE A 606 13.95 10.68 11.85
N TRP A 607 12.93 11.43 12.29
CA TRP A 607 13.13 12.75 12.90
C TRP A 607 14.06 12.70 14.12
N GLU A 608 14.01 11.62 14.91
CA GLU A 608 14.92 11.48 16.06
C GLU A 608 16.40 11.53 15.69
N ALA A 609 16.75 11.10 14.47
CA ALA A 609 18.13 11.13 13.98
C ALA A 609 18.42 12.36 13.11
N LEU A 610 17.51 12.78 12.23
CA LEU A 610 17.78 13.87 11.27
C LEU A 610 17.39 15.26 11.78
N ARG A 611 16.49 15.34 12.77
CA ARG A 611 15.83 16.58 13.22
C ARG A 611 15.22 17.42 12.09
N SER A 612 14.72 16.75 11.03
CA SER A 612 14.17 17.46 9.86
C SER A 612 12.92 18.27 10.20
N ASP A 613 12.92 19.57 9.88
CA ASP A 613 11.74 20.41 10.06
C ASP A 613 10.59 20.02 9.12
N SER A 614 10.88 19.45 7.95
CA SER A 614 9.86 18.97 7.01
C SER A 614 9.02 17.83 7.62
N ILE A 615 9.65 16.90 8.36
CA ILE A 615 8.93 15.84 9.09
C ILE A 615 8.05 16.43 10.20
N ARG A 616 8.56 17.43 10.94
CA ARG A 616 7.80 18.10 12.00
C ARG A 616 6.55 18.76 11.41
N ARG A 617 6.69 19.56 10.36
CA ARG A 617 5.57 20.27 9.69
C ARG A 617 4.55 19.28 9.14
N TRP A 618 5.01 18.26 8.43
CA TRP A 618 4.17 17.18 7.90
C TRP A 618 3.35 16.48 9.01
N LEU A 619 4.00 16.10 10.11
CA LEU A 619 3.31 15.49 11.25
C LEU A 619 2.38 16.46 11.97
N ASP A 620 2.73 17.74 12.03
CA ASP A 620 1.88 18.76 12.65
C ASP A 620 0.55 18.88 11.90
N GLU A 621 0.61 19.01 10.57
CA GLU A 621 -0.58 19.02 9.69
C GLU A 621 -1.41 17.74 9.84
N TYR A 622 -0.78 16.57 9.82
CA TYR A 622 -1.46 15.29 10.01
C TYR A 622 -2.16 15.22 11.39
N TYR A 623 -1.50 15.65 12.46
CA TYR A 623 -2.08 15.59 13.81
C TYR A 623 -3.18 16.63 14.06
N VAL A 624 -3.27 17.71 13.28
CA VAL A 624 -4.41 18.64 13.34
C VAL A 624 -5.71 17.91 13.00
N LEU A 625 -5.82 17.33 11.80
CA LEU A 625 -7.03 16.61 11.40
C LEU A 625 -7.31 15.43 12.33
N LYS A 626 -6.27 14.67 12.68
CA LYS A 626 -6.38 13.54 13.61
C LYS A 626 -7.00 13.91 14.94
N THR A 627 -6.54 15.00 15.54
CA THR A 627 -7.03 15.47 16.84
C THR A 627 -8.49 15.93 16.74
N HIS A 628 -8.91 16.54 15.63
CA HIS A 628 -10.32 16.92 15.42
C HIS A 628 -11.26 15.72 15.22
N LEU A 629 -10.74 14.62 14.67
CA LEU A 629 -11.47 13.35 14.53
C LEU A 629 -11.48 12.51 15.82
N THR A 630 -10.60 12.82 16.78
CA THR A 630 -10.43 12.04 18.01
C THR A 630 -11.21 12.66 19.16
N LEU A 631 -12.05 11.86 19.81
CA LEU A 631 -12.99 12.27 20.83
C LEU A 631 -12.71 11.56 22.17
N PRO A 632 -12.60 12.28 23.29
CA PRO A 632 -12.65 11.70 24.63
C PRO A 632 -13.93 10.90 24.85
N LYS A 633 -13.84 9.63 25.25
CA LYS A 633 -15.02 8.76 25.46
C LYS A 633 -15.92 9.23 26.59
N TRP A 634 -15.36 9.96 27.56
CA TRP A 634 -16.00 10.25 28.85
C TRP A 634 -16.47 11.70 29.00
N GLY A 635 -16.43 12.50 27.94
CA GLY A 635 -16.93 13.88 28.00
C GLY A 635 -15.98 14.90 28.64
N VAL A 636 -14.85 14.42 29.16
CA VAL A 636 -13.86 15.20 29.91
C VAL A 636 -12.47 14.97 29.35
N HIS A 637 -11.48 15.70 29.87
CA HIS A 637 -10.07 15.45 29.57
C HIS A 637 -9.67 14.01 29.94
N THR A 638 -8.83 13.38 29.12
CA THR A 638 -8.41 11.98 29.31
C THR A 638 -7.01 11.92 29.90
N ALA A 639 -6.82 11.13 30.97
CA ALA A 639 -5.50 10.86 31.53
C ALA A 639 -4.65 9.97 30.61
N THR A 640 -5.29 9.15 29.78
CA THR A 640 -4.58 8.38 28.76
C THR A 640 -5.34 8.42 27.45
N ALA A 641 -4.75 9.06 26.43
CA ALA A 641 -5.38 9.05 25.11
C ALA A 641 -5.63 7.60 24.67
N PHE A 642 -4.69 6.66 24.91
CA PHE A 642 -4.72 5.24 24.51
C PHE A 642 -6.00 4.46 24.73
N THR A 643 -6.57 4.49 25.94
CA THR A 643 -7.78 3.71 26.24
C THR A 643 -9.04 4.56 26.30
N GLU A 644 -8.89 5.88 26.40
CA GLU A 644 -9.99 6.77 26.79
C GLU A 644 -10.47 7.68 25.65
N THR A 645 -9.91 7.55 24.45
CA THR A 645 -10.42 8.23 23.25
C THR A 645 -10.96 7.26 22.20
N CYS A 646 -11.81 7.80 21.33
CA CYS A 646 -12.36 7.12 20.17
C CYS A 646 -12.41 8.03 18.93
N SER A 647 -12.74 7.49 17.76
CA SER A 647 -12.88 8.26 16.52
C SER A 647 -13.85 7.57 15.55
N PRO A 648 -14.49 8.29 14.61
CA PRO A 648 -15.29 7.65 13.57
C PRO A 648 -14.53 6.68 12.65
N SER A 649 -13.19 6.74 12.68
CA SER A 649 -12.26 5.90 11.92
C SER A 649 -11.72 4.67 12.71
N ASP A 650 -12.19 4.42 13.94
CA ASP A 650 -11.60 3.47 14.92
C ASP A 650 -11.64 1.95 14.57
N SER A 651 -12.03 1.55 13.37
CA SER A 651 -12.59 0.21 13.12
C SER A 651 -11.65 -0.88 12.55
N ASN A 652 -10.33 -0.65 12.50
CA ASN A 652 -9.42 -1.58 11.80
C ASN A 652 -9.03 -2.82 12.64
N PHE A 653 -9.03 -4.00 12.02
CA PHE A 653 -8.62 -5.28 12.61
C PHE A 653 -7.11 -5.43 12.83
N ARG A 654 -6.31 -4.75 12.00
CA ARG A 654 -4.85 -4.74 12.08
C ARG A 654 -4.29 -3.64 12.99
N THR A 655 -5.04 -2.57 13.26
CA THR A 655 -4.69 -1.57 14.31
C THR A 655 -4.72 -2.16 15.73
N ARG A 656 -4.93 -3.48 15.87
CA ARG A 656 -4.69 -4.24 17.11
C ARG A 656 -3.24 -4.09 17.60
N TYR A 657 -2.27 -3.88 16.71
CA TYR A 657 -0.84 -3.71 17.05
C TYR A 657 -0.36 -2.26 17.08
N TYR A 658 -0.92 -1.42 16.20
CA TYR A 658 -0.72 0.02 16.22
C TYR A 658 -2.02 0.68 16.63
N THR A 659 -2.09 1.23 17.83
CA THR A 659 -3.19 2.15 18.10
C THR A 659 -3.19 3.29 17.11
N HIS A 660 -4.35 3.91 16.90
CA HIS A 660 -4.54 5.24 16.30
C HIS A 660 -3.71 6.36 16.97
N LYS A 661 -2.72 6.00 17.78
CA LYS A 661 -1.91 6.78 18.69
C LYS A 661 -0.49 6.35 18.45
N SER A 662 0.06 6.77 17.31
CA SER A 662 1.47 6.54 16.99
C SER A 662 2.31 7.23 18.06
N PRO A 663 3.26 6.55 18.71
CA PRO A 663 4.13 7.21 19.65
C PRO A 663 5.04 8.18 18.88
N LEU A 664 4.76 9.48 19.02
CA LEU A 664 5.59 10.57 18.51
C LEU A 664 6.97 10.64 19.18
N GLY A 665 7.21 9.85 20.24
CA GLY A 665 8.50 9.79 20.93
C GLY A 665 8.96 11.18 21.38
N LYS A 666 10.21 11.52 21.05
CA LYS A 666 10.80 12.82 21.37
C LYS A 666 10.23 13.98 20.53
N LEU A 667 9.55 13.70 19.42
CA LEU A 667 8.96 14.74 18.57
C LEU A 667 7.68 15.32 19.16
N ARG A 668 7.05 14.60 20.10
CA ARG A 668 5.73 14.95 20.66
C ARG A 668 5.60 16.41 21.13
N PRO A 669 6.54 17.00 21.90
CA PRO A 669 6.40 18.37 22.39
C PRO A 669 6.44 19.45 21.29
N HIS A 670 6.89 19.07 20.08
CA HIS A 670 7.03 19.97 18.94
C HIS A 670 5.85 19.92 17.97
N ILE A 671 4.84 19.10 18.26
CA ILE A 671 3.60 18.97 17.50
C ILE A 671 2.50 19.68 18.29
N ARG A 672 1.73 20.56 17.64
CA ARG A 672 0.73 21.46 18.26
C ARG A 672 -0.17 20.74 19.27
N TYR A 673 -0.72 19.60 18.87
CA TYR A 673 -1.59 18.78 19.73
C TYR A 673 -0.89 17.59 20.38
N GLY A 674 0.42 17.40 20.14
CA GLY A 674 1.18 16.22 20.57
C GLY A 674 1.03 15.86 22.06
N PRO A 675 1.10 16.82 23.00
CA PRO A 675 0.95 16.54 24.44
C PRO A 675 -0.40 15.95 24.86
N LEU A 676 -1.51 16.32 24.21
CA LEU A 676 -2.84 15.74 24.50
C LEU A 676 -2.84 14.21 24.34
N TRP A 677 -1.96 13.67 23.48
CA TRP A 677 -1.85 12.23 23.22
C TRP A 677 -1.19 11.40 24.34
N VAL A 678 -0.75 12.04 25.43
CA VAL A 678 -0.33 11.36 26.68
C VAL A 678 -1.16 11.76 27.90
N GLY A 679 -2.26 12.48 27.70
CA GLY A 679 -3.13 12.94 28.77
C GLY A 679 -2.57 14.09 29.58
N GLU A 680 -1.74 14.93 28.96
CA GLU A 680 -1.38 16.23 29.52
C GLU A 680 -2.48 17.24 29.20
N GLU A 681 -2.93 17.98 30.23
CA GLU A 681 -3.85 19.10 30.08
C GLU A 681 -3.10 20.34 29.58
N ARG A 682 -3.77 21.11 28.70
CA ARG A 682 -3.21 22.32 28.10
C ARG A 682 -4.29 23.37 27.96
N ASP A 683 -4.05 24.52 28.57
CA ASP A 683 -4.94 25.68 28.48
C ASP A 683 -4.90 26.33 27.09
N ASP A 684 -3.74 26.28 26.41
CA ASP A 684 -3.52 26.94 25.12
C ASP A 684 -3.98 26.10 23.91
N ALA A 685 -4.21 24.79 24.12
CA ALA A 685 -4.67 23.87 23.08
C ALA A 685 -5.37 22.65 23.70
N PRO A 686 -6.61 22.79 24.22
CA PRO A 686 -7.40 21.66 24.69
C PRO A 686 -7.81 20.75 23.51
N TRP A 687 -8.46 19.62 23.80
CA TRP A 687 -9.12 18.85 22.75
C TRP A 687 -10.16 19.73 22.04
N PRO A 688 -10.28 19.71 20.70
CA PRO A 688 -11.20 20.61 19.97
C PRO A 688 -12.65 20.55 20.45
N CYS A 689 -13.13 19.37 20.88
CA CYS A 689 -14.48 19.22 21.43
C CYS A 689 -14.66 19.80 22.84
N LEU A 690 -13.57 20.10 23.55
CA LEU A 690 -13.53 20.71 24.89
C LEU A 690 -13.25 22.22 24.85
N GLU A 691 -13.02 22.82 23.68
CA GLU A 691 -12.90 24.27 23.57
C GLU A 691 -14.20 24.94 24.02
N GLU A 692 -14.07 26.00 24.83
CA GLU A 692 -15.21 26.74 25.38
C GLU A 692 -15.91 27.57 24.29
N GLU A 693 -15.15 28.09 23.32
CA GLU A 693 -15.68 28.88 22.22
C GLU A 693 -16.46 28.02 21.20
N THR A 694 -17.52 28.62 20.65
CA THR A 694 -18.26 28.06 19.52
C THR A 694 -17.47 28.26 18.24
N PHE A 695 -17.35 27.21 17.41
CA PHE A 695 -16.67 27.33 16.12
C PHE A 695 -17.28 26.44 15.05
N LEU A 696 -17.02 26.84 13.81
CA LEU A 696 -17.11 25.99 12.63
C LEU A 696 -15.71 25.92 12.02
N ARG A 697 -15.09 24.73 12.01
CA ARG A 697 -13.82 24.50 11.33
C ARG A 697 -14.06 23.69 10.08
N ASN A 698 -13.66 24.28 8.96
CA ASN A 698 -13.69 23.67 7.64
C ASN A 698 -12.26 23.27 7.26
N ILE A 699 -11.98 21.96 7.21
CA ILE A 699 -10.72 21.42 6.70
C ILE A 699 -10.95 20.89 5.29
N ASP A 700 -10.40 21.61 4.31
CA ASP A 700 -10.37 21.26 2.89
C ASP A 700 -11.75 21.06 2.23
N ASN A 701 -12.79 21.71 2.76
CA ASN A 701 -14.20 21.53 2.37
C ASN A 701 -14.70 20.08 2.46
N ARG A 702 -14.00 19.23 3.21
CA ARG A 702 -14.36 17.82 3.40
C ARG A 702 -14.73 17.52 4.83
N PHE A 703 -13.98 18.05 5.78
CA PHE A 703 -14.25 17.81 7.19
C PHE A 703 -14.79 19.09 7.79
N TYR A 704 -16.01 19.02 8.29
CA TYR A 704 -16.62 20.12 9.01
C TYR A 704 -16.78 19.70 10.47
N PHE A 705 -16.22 20.51 11.34
CA PHE A 705 -16.28 20.35 12.78
C PHE A 705 -17.08 21.50 13.36
N ILE A 706 -18.19 21.16 13.98
CA ILE A 706 -19.14 22.13 14.54
C ILE A 706 -19.09 22.00 16.04
N LYS A 707 -18.61 23.03 16.73
CA LYS A 707 -18.65 23.15 18.19
C LYS A 707 -19.66 24.22 18.58
N THR A 708 -20.62 23.85 19.41
CA THR A 708 -21.57 24.76 20.08
C THR A 708 -21.40 24.61 21.60
N PRO A 709 -22.11 25.40 22.43
CA PRO A 709 -22.10 25.17 23.88
C PRO A 709 -22.68 23.79 24.26
N ALA A 710 -23.62 23.25 23.47
CA ALA A 710 -24.29 22.00 23.79
C ALA A 710 -23.55 20.76 23.26
N TYR A 711 -22.89 20.82 22.10
CA TYR A 711 -22.28 19.65 21.48
C TYR A 711 -21.10 19.96 20.55
N TYR A 712 -20.36 18.92 20.20
CA TYR A 712 -19.40 18.87 19.11
C TYR A 712 -19.85 17.84 18.07
N SER A 713 -19.85 18.21 16.79
CA SER A 713 -20.29 17.34 15.70
C SER A 713 -19.31 17.30 14.54
N ILE A 714 -19.26 16.15 13.86
CA ILE A 714 -18.40 15.87 12.73
C ILE A 714 -19.27 15.48 11.53
N VAL A 715 -19.08 16.14 10.39
CA VAL A 715 -19.60 15.69 9.09
C VAL A 715 -18.52 15.67 8.02
N TYR A 716 -18.63 14.67 7.14
CA TYR A 716 -17.75 14.51 5.98
C TYR A 716 -18.50 14.83 4.68
N ALA A 717 -17.91 15.69 3.86
CA ALA A 717 -18.44 16.13 2.57
C ALA A 717 -17.54 15.78 1.38
N GLY A 718 -16.43 15.07 1.62
CA GLY A 718 -15.54 14.63 0.55
C GLY A 718 -16.12 13.47 -0.26
N PRO A 719 -15.37 13.01 -1.28
CA PRO A 719 -15.79 11.90 -2.13
C PRO A 719 -15.74 10.55 -1.39
N SER A 720 -16.45 9.59 -1.97
CA SER A 720 -16.46 8.19 -1.55
C SER A 720 -15.32 7.41 -2.23
N ARG A 721 -15.13 6.15 -1.83
CA ARG A 721 -14.10 5.26 -2.39
C ARG A 721 -14.49 5.03 -3.84
N PRO A 722 -13.58 5.11 -4.81
CA PRO A 722 -13.91 4.65 -6.15
C PRO A 722 -14.18 3.14 -6.12
N ASP A 723 -15.21 2.69 -6.83
CA ASP A 723 -15.65 1.29 -6.81
C ASP A 723 -14.56 0.32 -7.28
N TRP A 724 -13.76 0.74 -8.28
CA TRP A 724 -12.62 -0.04 -8.76
C TRP A 724 -11.61 -0.36 -7.66
N GLY A 725 -11.51 0.48 -6.63
CA GLY A 725 -10.61 0.25 -5.50
C GLY A 725 -10.94 -1.03 -4.73
N SER A 726 -12.18 -1.51 -4.78
CA SER A 726 -12.63 -2.77 -4.16
C SER A 726 -12.72 -3.93 -5.16
N TRP A 727 -12.45 -3.70 -6.44
CA TRP A 727 -12.46 -4.72 -7.49
C TRP A 727 -11.18 -5.55 -7.44
N GLY A 728 -11.26 -6.86 -7.24
CA GLY A 728 -10.08 -7.69 -7.05
C GLY A 728 -10.33 -9.19 -6.89
N ALA A 729 -11.59 -9.64 -7.03
CA ALA A 729 -11.91 -11.05 -6.91
C ALA A 729 -11.32 -11.80 -8.10
N ALA A 730 -10.33 -12.65 -7.82
CA ALA A 730 -9.56 -13.31 -8.85
C ALA A 730 -10.33 -14.50 -9.44
N VAL A 731 -10.19 -14.68 -10.74
CA VAL A 731 -10.55 -15.90 -11.46
C VAL A 731 -9.32 -16.36 -12.22
N VAL A 732 -8.77 -17.50 -11.81
CA VAL A 732 -7.56 -18.10 -12.39
C VAL A 732 -7.96 -19.44 -12.98
N LYS A 733 -7.82 -19.60 -14.30
CA LYS A 733 -8.19 -20.83 -15.00
C LYS A 733 -7.42 -20.97 -16.31
N ASN A 734 -7.07 -22.20 -16.69
CA ASN A 734 -6.54 -22.53 -18.02
C ASN A 734 -5.36 -21.66 -18.50
N GLY A 735 -4.44 -21.29 -17.59
CA GLY A 735 -3.30 -20.43 -17.92
C GLY A 735 -3.65 -18.95 -18.12
N SER A 736 -4.75 -18.48 -17.53
CA SER A 736 -5.10 -17.06 -17.51
C SER A 736 -5.64 -16.62 -16.15
N ALA A 737 -5.53 -15.33 -15.87
CA ALA A 737 -6.05 -14.68 -14.68
C ALA A 737 -6.76 -13.38 -15.06
N GLU A 738 -7.85 -13.11 -14.36
CA GLU A 738 -8.63 -11.87 -14.47
C GLU A 738 -9.15 -11.47 -13.08
N LEU A 739 -9.52 -10.20 -12.95
CA LEU A 739 -10.18 -9.68 -11.77
C LEU A 739 -11.63 -9.39 -12.16
N ALA A 740 -12.56 -10.20 -11.69
CA ALA A 740 -13.93 -10.25 -12.22
C ALA A 740 -15.00 -9.81 -11.21
N GLY A 741 -14.62 -9.23 -10.07
CA GLY A 741 -15.57 -8.86 -9.05
C GLY A 741 -15.00 -8.17 -7.83
N HIS A 742 -15.87 -7.87 -6.87
CA HIS A 742 -15.48 -7.21 -5.62
C HIS A 742 -14.75 -8.18 -4.69
N THR A 743 -13.55 -7.80 -4.27
CA THR A 743 -12.95 -8.30 -3.04
C THR A 743 -13.57 -7.60 -1.85
N GLY A 744 -13.56 -8.25 -0.69
CA GLY A 744 -13.86 -7.50 0.52
C GLY A 744 -12.86 -6.35 0.58
N MET A 745 -13.31 -5.13 0.87
CA MET A 745 -12.46 -4.18 1.60
C MET A 745 -11.94 -4.95 2.82
N HIS A 746 -10.79 -5.63 2.71
CA HIS A 746 -10.28 -6.57 3.69
C HIS A 746 -10.28 -5.95 5.11
N TYR A 747 -10.33 -4.61 5.19
CA TYR A 747 -10.26 -3.72 6.34
C TYR A 747 -11.56 -3.04 6.81
N GLY A 748 -12.75 -3.41 6.32
CA GLY A 748 -14.01 -3.05 7.00
C GLY A 748 -15.08 -2.35 6.16
N GLY A 749 -15.56 -3.00 5.10
CA GLY A 749 -16.80 -2.58 4.44
C GLY A 749 -18.04 -3.09 5.18
N LEU A 750 -19.22 -2.76 4.64
CA LEU A 750 -20.53 -3.29 5.06
C LEU A 750 -20.68 -4.81 4.89
N GLN A 751 -19.63 -5.48 4.38
CA GLN A 751 -19.49 -6.89 4.01
C GLN A 751 -20.35 -7.90 4.75
N TYR A 752 -20.53 -7.74 6.07
CA TYR A 752 -21.53 -8.44 6.88
C TYR A 752 -21.88 -7.61 8.14
N LYS A 753 -21.59 -6.31 8.16
CA LYS A 753 -21.59 -5.49 9.40
C LYS A 753 -22.37 -4.19 9.21
N PRO A 754 -23.71 -4.23 9.19
CA PRO A 754 -24.56 -3.08 8.95
C PRO A 754 -24.61 -2.08 10.10
N THR A 755 -23.99 -2.41 11.22
CA THR A 755 -24.00 -1.62 12.47
C THR A 755 -23.10 -0.36 12.41
N LYS A 756 -22.45 -0.12 11.27
CA LYS A 756 -21.23 0.70 11.18
C LYS A 756 -21.39 2.09 10.58
N ALA A 757 -22.30 2.23 9.63
CA ALA A 757 -22.41 3.39 8.76
C ALA A 757 -23.85 3.92 8.81
N GLY A 758 -24.06 5.22 9.01
CA GLY A 758 -25.40 5.82 9.05
C GLY A 758 -25.41 7.18 9.75
N ALA A 759 -26.29 8.10 9.35
CA ALA A 759 -26.38 9.46 9.92
C ALA A 759 -25.01 10.20 10.09
N ILE A 760 -24.98 11.21 10.96
CA ILE A 760 -23.84 12.09 11.23
C ILE A 760 -22.62 11.29 11.74
N SER A 761 -21.40 11.67 11.31
CA SER A 761 -20.19 10.92 11.63
C SER A 761 -19.94 10.79 13.14
N ALA A 762 -20.16 11.87 13.90
CA ALA A 762 -20.21 11.83 15.36
C ALA A 762 -21.01 13.00 15.96
N VAL A 763 -21.57 12.77 17.15
CA VAL A 763 -22.07 13.80 18.07
C VAL A 763 -21.50 13.51 19.45
N TRP A 764 -20.90 14.53 20.06
CA TRP A 764 -20.20 14.46 21.33
C TRP A 764 -20.70 15.57 22.26
N VAL A 765 -20.89 15.26 23.53
CA VAL A 765 -21.44 16.17 24.55
C VAL A 765 -20.48 16.22 25.74
N LYS A 766 -20.18 17.42 26.24
CA LYS A 766 -19.38 17.63 27.46
C LYS A 766 -19.96 16.82 28.63
N ASP A 767 -19.10 16.30 29.49
CA ASP A 767 -19.47 15.44 30.65
C ASP A 767 -20.23 14.14 30.33
N CYS A 768 -20.45 13.83 29.04
CA CYS A 768 -20.99 12.57 28.56
C CYS A 768 -19.95 11.83 27.71
N GLY A 769 -19.46 12.48 26.65
CA GLY A 769 -18.67 11.91 25.57
C GLY A 769 -19.50 11.73 24.29
N PRO A 770 -19.14 10.78 23.42
CA PRO A 770 -19.94 10.49 22.23
C PRO A 770 -21.32 9.96 22.62
N THR A 771 -22.35 10.46 21.96
CA THR A 771 -23.72 9.92 22.00
C THR A 771 -24.03 9.19 20.69
N LEU A 772 -23.66 9.79 19.56
CA LEU A 772 -23.64 9.15 18.24
C LEU A 772 -22.20 9.01 17.75
N LEU A 773 -21.88 7.83 17.20
CA LEU A 773 -20.56 7.56 16.63
C LEU A 773 -20.70 6.54 15.50
N CYS A 774 -20.52 6.99 14.25
CA CYS A 774 -20.27 6.06 13.15
C CYS A 774 -18.96 5.32 13.43
N GLN A 775 -18.88 4.02 13.18
CA GLN A 775 -17.62 3.28 13.28
C GLN A 775 -17.33 2.59 11.96
N ASN A 776 -16.55 3.26 11.12
CA ASN A 776 -16.12 2.69 9.85
C ASN A 776 -14.61 2.84 9.64
N HIS A 777 -14.06 2.20 8.61
CA HIS A 777 -12.63 2.24 8.29
C HIS A 777 -12.20 3.65 7.87
N ASN A 778 -13.17 4.46 7.44
CA ASN A 778 -13.01 5.82 6.97
C ASN A 778 -14.29 6.61 7.27
N VAL A 779 -14.17 7.95 7.33
CA VAL A 779 -15.29 8.85 7.67
C VAL A 779 -16.34 8.98 6.54
N MET A 780 -15.93 8.66 5.32
CA MET A 780 -16.72 8.77 4.09
C MET A 780 -17.90 7.81 4.01
N PHE A 781 -17.88 6.71 4.75
CA PHE A 781 -19.04 5.83 4.88
C PHE A 781 -19.95 6.23 6.05
N SER A 782 -20.07 7.53 6.33
CA SER A 782 -21.12 8.08 7.20
C SER A 782 -22.27 8.62 6.36
N ASN A 783 -23.43 8.83 6.99
CA ASN A 783 -24.66 9.29 6.35
C ASN A 783 -25.11 8.35 5.22
N VAL A 784 -25.45 7.09 5.53
CA VAL A 784 -25.77 6.08 4.51
C VAL A 784 -27.15 5.45 4.72
N VAL A 785 -27.86 5.27 3.61
CA VAL A 785 -28.91 4.25 3.45
C VAL A 785 -28.24 2.99 2.91
N TRP A 786 -28.59 1.84 3.49
CA TRP A 786 -28.08 0.53 3.07
C TRP A 786 -29.19 -0.52 3.11
N GLY A 787 -28.99 -1.64 2.45
CA GLY A 787 -29.89 -2.78 2.52
C GLY A 787 -29.45 -3.92 1.61
N ARG A 788 -30.40 -4.78 1.21
CA ARG A 788 -30.13 -5.93 0.33
C ARG A 788 -31.09 -6.02 -0.83
N VAL A 789 -30.58 -6.48 -1.96
CA VAL A 789 -31.38 -6.92 -3.12
C VAL A 789 -31.51 -8.45 -3.14
N ARG A 790 -32.30 -8.99 -4.07
CA ARG A 790 -32.58 -10.43 -4.15
C ARG A 790 -31.45 -11.22 -4.80
N GLU A 791 -30.85 -10.63 -5.82
CA GLU A 791 -29.82 -11.25 -6.63
C GLU A 791 -28.46 -10.61 -6.35
N PRO A 792 -27.35 -11.35 -6.48
CA PRO A 792 -26.01 -10.78 -6.40
C PRO A 792 -25.82 -9.60 -7.37
N LEU A 793 -25.20 -8.53 -6.88
CA LEU A 793 -24.86 -7.33 -7.66
C LEU A 793 -23.75 -7.56 -8.68
N PHE A 794 -22.92 -8.58 -8.46
CA PHE A 794 -21.72 -8.85 -9.24
C PHE A 794 -21.63 -10.34 -9.59
N PRO A 795 -21.06 -10.70 -10.76
CA PRO A 795 -20.93 -12.09 -11.18
C PRO A 795 -19.89 -12.89 -10.38
N LYS A 796 -18.92 -12.21 -9.77
CA LYS A 796 -17.91 -12.80 -8.87
C LYS A 796 -17.71 -11.90 -7.66
N TRP A 797 -17.29 -12.50 -6.55
CA TRP A 797 -16.87 -11.81 -5.33
C TRP A 797 -15.90 -12.71 -4.55
N GLU A 798 -15.26 -12.16 -3.53
CA GLU A 798 -14.40 -12.92 -2.62
C GLU A 798 -15.26 -13.67 -1.58
N ASP A 799 -15.24 -15.00 -1.65
CA ASP A 799 -16.08 -15.86 -0.82
C ASP A 799 -15.77 -15.74 0.68
N GLY A 800 -16.83 -15.59 1.48
CA GLY A 800 -16.73 -15.39 2.93
C GLY A 800 -16.31 -13.97 3.35
N HIS A 801 -15.97 -13.10 2.40
CA HIS A 801 -15.57 -11.72 2.68
C HIS A 801 -16.53 -10.68 2.11
N VAL A 802 -17.39 -11.03 1.15
CA VAL A 802 -18.36 -10.12 0.54
C VAL A 802 -19.76 -10.75 0.56
N ASP A 803 -20.74 -10.03 1.10
CA ASP A 803 -22.15 -10.25 0.77
C ASP A 803 -22.45 -9.49 -0.53
N PRO A 804 -22.62 -10.19 -1.67
CA PRO A 804 -22.79 -9.54 -2.96
C PRO A 804 -24.19 -8.95 -3.14
N THR A 805 -25.10 -9.09 -2.16
CA THR A 805 -26.47 -8.54 -2.25
C THR A 805 -26.60 -7.18 -1.58
N ILE A 806 -25.58 -6.71 -0.88
CA ILE A 806 -25.63 -5.45 -0.13
C ILE A 806 -25.57 -4.26 -1.11
N VAL A 807 -26.60 -3.42 -1.06
CA VAL A 807 -26.64 -2.11 -1.69
C VAL A 807 -26.40 -1.03 -0.64
N CYS A 808 -25.64 0.01 -0.98
CA CYS A 808 -25.40 1.13 -0.08
C CYS A 808 -25.17 2.45 -0.83
N SER A 809 -25.79 3.51 -0.34
CA SER A 809 -25.55 4.89 -0.82
C SER A 809 -24.10 5.34 -0.69
N ALA A 810 -23.33 4.80 0.26
CA ALA A 810 -21.91 5.11 0.42
C ALA A 810 -21.01 4.64 -0.73
N TYR A 811 -21.54 3.81 -1.64
CA TYR A 811 -20.87 3.45 -2.89
C TYR A 811 -21.05 4.53 -3.97
N ALA A 812 -22.00 5.46 -3.80
CA ALA A 812 -22.15 6.61 -4.68
C ALA A 812 -21.00 7.62 -4.47
N GLN A 813 -20.68 8.36 -5.53
CA GLN A 813 -19.96 9.63 -5.38
C GLN A 813 -20.98 10.72 -5.01
N PRO A 814 -20.88 11.33 -3.80
CA PRO A 814 -21.89 12.26 -3.34
C PRO A 814 -21.70 13.66 -3.93
N GLU A 815 -22.80 14.35 -4.22
CA GLU A 815 -22.84 15.80 -4.38
C GLU A 815 -23.06 16.42 -2.99
N THR A 816 -22.17 17.34 -2.58
CA THR A 816 -22.22 17.91 -1.23
C THR A 816 -22.10 19.43 -1.23
N SER A 817 -22.70 20.05 -0.21
CA SER A 817 -22.51 21.48 0.07
C SER A 817 -22.62 21.73 1.56
N PHE A 818 -21.85 22.69 2.08
CA PHE A 818 -22.01 23.20 3.44
C PHE A 818 -22.16 24.71 3.39
N ASP A 819 -23.29 25.23 3.87
CA ASP A 819 -23.49 26.66 4.07
C ASP A 819 -23.03 27.03 5.49
N GLU A 820 -21.92 27.76 5.58
CA GLU A 820 -21.31 28.17 6.83
C GLU A 820 -22.18 29.20 7.59
N ALA A 821 -22.93 30.04 6.87
CA ALA A 821 -23.78 31.08 7.48
C ALA A 821 -25.00 30.48 8.17
N THR A 822 -25.61 29.46 7.57
CA THR A 822 -26.78 28.77 8.15
C THR A 822 -26.42 27.47 8.87
N ARG A 823 -25.13 27.11 8.92
CA ARG A 823 -24.61 25.81 9.40
C ARG A 823 -25.43 24.64 8.85
N THR A 824 -25.62 24.61 7.54
CA THR A 824 -26.46 23.59 6.87
C THR A 824 -25.65 22.75 5.90
N TYR A 825 -25.60 21.45 6.15
CA TYR A 825 -24.99 20.46 5.28
C TYR A 825 -26.03 19.79 4.38
N ARG A 826 -25.71 19.64 3.10
CA ARG A 826 -26.52 18.87 2.14
C ARG A 826 -25.67 17.82 1.46
N LYS A 827 -26.25 16.64 1.26
CA LYS A 827 -25.63 15.48 0.60
C LYS A 827 -26.66 14.84 -0.31
N ARG A 828 -26.35 14.67 -1.59
CA ARG A 828 -27.15 13.93 -2.57
C ARG A 828 -26.32 12.76 -3.10
N GLU A 829 -26.90 11.57 -3.07
CA GLU A 829 -26.25 10.32 -3.48
C GLU A 829 -27.19 9.55 -4.42
N ASP A 830 -26.74 9.29 -5.63
CA ASP A 830 -27.42 8.38 -6.54
C ASP A 830 -26.90 6.96 -6.27
N MET A 831 -27.73 6.13 -5.65
CA MET A 831 -27.32 4.84 -5.09
C MET A 831 -26.94 3.86 -6.22
N PRO A 832 -25.72 3.30 -6.22
CA PRO A 832 -25.34 2.34 -7.26
C PRO A 832 -26.17 1.07 -7.16
N SER A 833 -26.57 0.54 -8.32
CA SER A 833 -27.30 -0.73 -8.46
C SER A 833 -28.71 -0.78 -7.84
N LEU A 834 -29.26 0.37 -7.42
CA LEU A 834 -30.65 0.52 -7.00
C LEU A 834 -31.17 1.86 -7.54
N PRO A 835 -32.34 1.94 -8.22
CA PRO A 835 -32.80 3.17 -8.85
C PRO A 835 -33.38 4.16 -7.81
N LEU A 836 -32.51 4.64 -6.92
CA LEU A 836 -32.85 5.43 -5.75
C LEU A 836 -31.85 6.56 -5.55
N THR A 837 -32.35 7.79 -5.53
CA THR A 837 -31.59 8.97 -5.09
C THR A 837 -31.85 9.20 -3.60
N VAL A 838 -30.79 9.49 -2.85
CA VAL A 838 -30.80 9.71 -1.41
C VAL A 838 -30.31 11.13 -1.12
N GLU A 839 -31.18 11.98 -0.60
CA GLU A 839 -30.86 13.37 -0.26
C GLU A 839 -30.96 13.61 1.25
N ARG A 840 -29.93 14.19 1.83
CA ARG A 840 -29.89 14.59 3.25
C ARG A 840 -29.68 16.08 3.37
N THR A 841 -30.44 16.68 4.28
CA THR A 841 -30.22 18.04 4.77
C THR A 841 -30.07 17.98 6.28
N ILE A 842 -28.95 18.52 6.78
CA ILE A 842 -28.62 18.55 8.21
C ILE A 842 -28.36 19.99 8.61
N SER A 843 -29.13 20.53 9.55
CA SER A 843 -28.96 21.89 10.08
C SER A 843 -28.49 21.84 11.52
N PHE A 844 -27.39 22.55 11.81
CA PHE A 844 -26.75 22.59 13.13
C PHE A 844 -27.11 23.89 13.87
N GLN A 845 -28.01 23.79 14.84
CA GLN A 845 -28.40 24.88 15.76
C GLN A 845 -27.63 24.72 17.08
N ASP A 846 -27.70 25.71 17.97
CA ASP A 846 -26.83 25.71 19.17
C ASP A 846 -27.08 24.50 20.09
N GLU A 847 -28.33 24.06 20.24
CA GLU A 847 -28.71 22.90 21.06
C GLU A 847 -29.26 21.71 20.27
N THR A 848 -29.65 21.95 19.01
CA THR A 848 -30.40 20.98 18.20
C THR A 848 -29.74 20.76 16.84
N ILE A 849 -29.68 19.51 16.41
CA ILE A 849 -29.35 19.13 15.03
C ILE A 849 -30.62 18.61 14.37
N ARG A 850 -31.03 19.20 13.24
CA ARG A 850 -32.21 18.78 12.48
C ARG A 850 -31.79 17.97 11.27
N MET A 851 -32.35 16.78 11.09
CA MET A 851 -32.08 15.88 9.96
C MET A 851 -33.35 15.69 9.13
N SER A 852 -33.24 15.89 7.81
CA SER A 852 -34.22 15.47 6.83
C SER A 852 -33.57 14.60 5.77
N LEU A 853 -34.11 13.39 5.58
CA LEU A 853 -33.75 12.44 4.54
C LEU A 853 -34.91 12.33 3.55
N VAL A 854 -34.62 12.50 2.27
CA VAL A 854 -35.57 12.30 1.18
C VAL A 854 -35.03 11.20 0.27
N LEU A 855 -35.86 10.19 0.03
CA LEU A 855 -35.60 9.12 -0.91
C LEU A 855 -36.47 9.33 -2.14
N THR A 856 -35.90 9.31 -3.33
CA THR A 856 -36.61 9.50 -4.59
C THR A 856 -36.32 8.33 -5.54
N ALA A 857 -37.36 7.61 -5.94
CA ALA A 857 -37.24 6.52 -6.90
C ALA A 857 -37.03 7.08 -8.33
N THR A 858 -35.88 6.81 -8.94
CA THR A 858 -35.59 7.24 -10.33
C THR A 858 -36.17 6.27 -11.36
N ASP A 859 -36.45 5.04 -10.93
CA ASP A 859 -37.20 3.97 -11.59
C ASP A 859 -37.87 3.10 -10.51
N ASP A 860 -38.58 2.05 -10.88
CA ASP A 860 -39.20 1.13 -9.92
C ASP A 860 -38.15 0.46 -9.02
N VAL A 861 -38.26 0.70 -7.71
CA VAL A 861 -37.36 0.15 -6.69
C VAL A 861 -37.91 -1.18 -6.18
N ASN A 862 -37.05 -2.20 -6.10
CA ASN A 862 -37.38 -3.48 -5.49
C ASN A 862 -36.19 -4.04 -4.71
N ALA A 863 -36.21 -3.85 -3.40
CA ALA A 863 -35.22 -4.39 -2.46
C ALA A 863 -35.84 -5.47 -1.55
N VAL A 864 -35.00 -6.28 -0.92
CA VAL A 864 -35.39 -7.19 0.16
C VAL A 864 -35.59 -6.39 1.44
N GLU A 865 -34.65 -5.51 1.72
CA GLU A 865 -34.64 -4.63 2.89
C GLU A 865 -33.87 -3.35 2.57
N LEU A 866 -34.27 -2.25 3.21
CA LEU A 866 -33.59 -0.96 3.16
C LEU A 866 -33.75 -0.25 4.49
N TYR A 867 -32.69 0.40 4.96
CA TYR A 867 -32.64 1.06 6.25
C TYR A 867 -31.92 2.40 6.19
N GLU A 868 -32.43 3.38 6.94
CA GLU A 868 -31.62 4.47 7.49
C GLU A 868 -31.03 4.00 8.81
N CYS A 869 -29.69 3.99 8.90
CA CYS A 869 -28.98 3.53 10.08
C CYS A 869 -28.68 4.71 11.02
N ILE A 870 -28.96 4.54 12.32
CA ILE A 870 -28.74 5.56 13.34
C ILE A 870 -27.79 4.98 14.40
N PRO A 871 -26.48 5.27 14.29
CA PRO A 871 -25.47 4.67 15.14
C PRO A 871 -25.43 5.33 16.52
N TYR A 872 -25.30 4.52 17.57
CA TYR A 872 -25.18 4.99 18.95
C TYR A 872 -23.92 4.46 19.63
N PHE A 873 -23.38 5.26 20.53
CA PHE A 873 -22.28 4.85 21.39
C PHE A 873 -22.80 4.01 22.56
N ALA A 874 -22.27 2.81 22.75
CA ALA A 874 -22.81 1.83 23.70
C ALA A 874 -22.04 1.77 25.03
N GLU A 875 -20.81 2.29 25.12
CA GLU A 875 -20.02 2.15 26.35
C GLU A 875 -20.45 3.14 27.43
N LYS A 876 -20.80 2.63 28.62
CA LYS A 876 -21.18 3.46 29.79
C LYS A 876 -22.21 4.54 29.44
N ARG A 877 -23.24 4.14 28.68
CA ARG A 877 -24.39 4.97 28.38
C ARG A 877 -25.65 4.35 28.96
N ARG A 878 -26.50 5.19 29.54
CA ARG A 878 -27.88 4.87 29.84
C ARG A 878 -28.70 5.22 28.61
N ILE A 879 -29.36 4.21 28.06
CA ILE A 879 -30.19 4.36 26.87
C ILE A 879 -31.65 4.17 27.28
N ARG A 880 -32.50 5.11 26.91
CA ARG A 880 -33.94 5.05 27.20
C ARG A 880 -34.73 5.26 25.91
N ALA A 881 -35.80 4.50 25.74
CA ALA A 881 -36.72 4.62 24.61
C ALA A 881 -37.96 5.42 25.02
N LEU A 882 -38.39 6.37 24.19
CA LEU A 882 -39.62 7.14 24.40
C LEU A 882 -40.80 6.34 23.84
N THR A 883 -41.61 5.78 24.74
CA THR A 883 -42.70 4.86 24.41
C THR A 883 -43.99 5.19 25.19
N GLY A 884 -45.10 4.58 24.77
CA GLY A 884 -46.38 4.61 25.50
C GLY A 884 -47.23 5.86 25.31
N THR A 885 -48.40 5.85 25.95
CA THR A 885 -49.34 6.98 26.02
C THR A 885 -49.83 7.11 27.48
N PRO A 886 -49.50 8.19 28.22
CA PRO A 886 -48.67 9.33 27.81
C PRO A 886 -47.21 8.92 27.60
N ARG A 887 -46.52 9.63 26.70
CA ARG A 887 -45.14 9.32 26.30
C ARG A 887 -44.19 9.47 27.49
N ARG A 888 -43.41 8.43 27.78
CA ARG A 888 -42.39 8.43 28.84
C ARG A 888 -41.14 7.69 28.39
N PHE A 889 -39.99 8.09 28.92
CA PHE A 889 -38.75 7.34 28.73
C PHE A 889 -38.75 6.10 29.62
N ALA A 890 -38.64 4.93 28.99
CA ALA A 890 -38.39 3.66 29.66
C ALA A 890 -36.93 3.23 29.42
N GLU A 891 -36.31 2.60 30.42
CA GLU A 891 -34.97 2.01 30.26
C GLU A 891 -34.96 1.01 29.11
N PHE A 892 -33.96 1.14 28.25
CA PHE A 892 -33.79 0.32 27.06
C PHE A 892 -32.52 -0.52 27.21
N ALA A 893 -32.70 -1.81 27.48
CA ALA A 893 -31.59 -2.74 27.65
C ALA A 893 -30.90 -2.98 26.31
N ILE A 894 -29.65 -2.50 26.17
CA ILE A 894 -28.79 -2.88 25.05
C ILE A 894 -27.99 -4.14 25.38
N PRO A 895 -27.78 -5.05 24.41
CA PRO A 895 -26.92 -6.21 24.61
C PRO A 895 -25.47 -5.81 24.95
N SER A 896 -24.81 -6.65 25.74
CA SER A 896 -23.37 -6.52 25.99
C SER A 896 -22.57 -6.52 24.68
N PRO A 897 -21.62 -5.59 24.48
CA PRO A 897 -20.89 -5.53 23.23
C PRO A 897 -20.01 -6.77 22.97
N ILE A 898 -20.01 -7.26 21.74
CA ILE A 898 -19.20 -8.40 21.30
C ILE A 898 -17.89 -7.90 20.71
N THR A 899 -16.78 -8.59 21.05
CA THR A 899 -15.48 -8.33 20.38
C THR A 899 -15.37 -9.21 19.13
N THR A 900 -15.34 -8.60 17.94
CA THR A 900 -15.28 -9.36 16.69
C THR A 900 -13.90 -9.97 16.44
N PRO A 901 -13.79 -11.17 15.84
CA PRO A 901 -12.51 -11.83 15.60
C PRO A 901 -11.61 -11.07 14.62
N SER A 902 -10.29 -11.28 14.74
CA SER A 902 -9.27 -10.58 13.95
C SER A 902 -9.10 -11.08 12.52
N LYS A 903 -9.42 -12.35 12.25
CA LYS A 903 -9.44 -12.95 10.93
C LYS A 903 -10.56 -13.99 10.89
N TRP A 904 -11.33 -13.97 9.82
CA TRP A 904 -12.20 -15.09 9.48
C TRP A 904 -11.38 -16.14 8.74
N PRO A 905 -11.56 -17.44 9.04
CA PRO A 905 -10.96 -18.49 8.22
C PRO A 905 -11.43 -18.33 6.77
N ARG A 906 -10.51 -18.38 5.80
CA ARG A 906 -10.86 -18.30 4.37
C ARG A 906 -11.91 -19.35 4.03
N GLY A 907 -12.87 -18.99 3.17
CA GLY A 907 -13.94 -19.87 2.75
C GLY A 907 -15.03 -20.15 3.80
N LYS A 908 -14.94 -19.55 5.00
CA LYS A 908 -16.02 -19.60 6.00
C LYS A 908 -16.75 -18.26 6.04
N ARG A 909 -18.07 -18.30 5.92
CA ARG A 909 -18.91 -17.12 6.19
C ARG A 909 -18.72 -16.68 7.64
N PRO A 910 -18.67 -15.37 7.92
CA PRO A 910 -18.70 -14.86 9.29
C PRO A 910 -19.93 -15.39 10.01
N ASP A 911 -19.75 -15.79 11.27
CA ASP A 911 -20.88 -16.09 12.15
C ASP A 911 -21.76 -14.82 12.25
N PRO A 912 -23.06 -14.88 11.88
CA PRO A 912 -23.98 -13.74 11.98
C PRO A 912 -23.98 -13.09 13.37
N LEU A 913 -23.84 -13.88 14.44
CA LEU A 913 -23.78 -13.36 15.81
C LEU A 913 -22.55 -12.47 16.07
N LEU A 914 -21.47 -12.69 15.34
CA LEU A 914 -20.22 -11.91 15.41
C LEU A 914 -20.14 -10.82 14.33
N SER A 915 -21.15 -10.75 13.47
CA SER A 915 -21.29 -9.79 12.37
C SER A 915 -22.00 -8.50 12.81
N GLY A 916 -22.75 -8.56 13.92
CA GLY A 916 -23.58 -7.46 14.40
C GLY A 916 -25.05 -7.57 13.96
N GLU A 917 -25.32 -8.41 12.95
CA GLU A 917 -26.66 -8.84 12.53
C GLU A 917 -27.13 -10.00 13.42
N ASN A 918 -27.73 -9.66 14.56
CA ASN A 918 -28.38 -10.66 15.40
C ASN A 918 -29.91 -10.56 15.20
N ALA A 919 -30.45 -11.49 14.40
CA ALA A 919 -31.89 -11.55 14.11
C ALA A 919 -32.75 -11.88 15.35
N GLU A 920 -32.15 -12.37 16.44
CA GLU A 920 -32.84 -12.67 17.69
C GLU A 920 -33.07 -11.41 18.54
N LEU A 921 -32.43 -10.28 18.21
CA LEU A 921 -32.67 -9.03 18.93
C LEU A 921 -34.09 -8.51 18.64
N PRO A 922 -34.81 -8.05 19.67
CA PRO A 922 -36.18 -7.59 19.49
C PRO A 922 -36.23 -6.33 18.62
N LYS A 923 -37.29 -6.23 17.82
CA LYS A 923 -37.68 -4.95 17.21
C LYS A 923 -38.15 -4.01 18.31
N VAL A 924 -37.86 -2.73 18.14
CA VAL A 924 -38.13 -1.70 19.14
C VAL A 924 -39.06 -0.67 18.55
N THR A 925 -40.21 -0.47 19.16
CA THR A 925 -41.15 0.59 18.76
C THR A 925 -41.00 1.79 19.69
N ALA A 926 -40.58 2.93 19.17
CA ALA A 926 -40.34 4.15 19.93
C ALA A 926 -40.47 5.41 19.07
N GLN A 927 -40.77 6.55 19.69
CA GLN A 927 -40.74 7.85 19.02
C GLN A 927 -39.38 8.56 19.17
N GLY A 928 -38.49 8.03 20.00
CA GLY A 928 -37.18 8.62 20.23
C GLY A 928 -36.33 7.82 21.21
N PHE A 929 -35.05 8.16 21.26
CA PHE A 929 -34.07 7.52 22.13
C PHE A 929 -33.25 8.59 22.86
N ALA A 930 -33.12 8.47 24.17
CA ALA A 930 -32.20 9.25 24.97
C ALA A 930 -30.93 8.43 25.22
N ILE A 931 -29.76 9.04 24.99
CA ILE A 931 -28.44 8.48 25.23
C ILE A 931 -27.72 9.43 26.19
N ALA A 932 -27.51 9.01 27.43
CA ALA A 932 -26.92 9.87 28.46
C ALA A 932 -25.84 9.15 29.27
N ALA A 933 -24.96 9.95 29.88
CA ALA A 933 -24.09 9.50 30.96
C ALA A 933 -24.84 9.50 32.30
N ASP A 934 -24.19 9.01 33.35
CA ASP A 934 -24.78 8.98 34.70
C ASP A 934 -25.01 10.38 35.28
N SER A 935 -24.25 11.38 34.81
CA SER A 935 -24.45 12.81 35.12
C SER A 935 -25.78 13.37 34.59
N GLY A 936 -26.40 12.69 33.62
CA GLY A 936 -27.56 13.19 32.90
C GLY A 936 -27.22 13.96 31.62
N ALA A 937 -25.97 14.36 31.42
CA ALA A 937 -25.51 14.93 30.15
C ALA A 937 -25.67 13.90 29.01
N GLY A 938 -26.13 14.34 27.84
CA GLY A 938 -26.43 13.42 26.75
C GLY A 938 -27.11 14.04 25.55
N SER A 939 -27.77 13.19 24.77
CA SER A 939 -28.55 13.60 23.61
C SER A 939 -29.85 12.81 23.51
N VAL A 940 -30.89 13.44 22.97
CA VAL A 940 -32.16 12.82 22.65
C VAL A 940 -32.43 12.92 21.16
N ILE A 941 -32.67 11.76 20.54
CA ILE A 941 -33.09 11.63 19.16
C ILE A 941 -34.62 11.56 19.15
N LEU A 942 -35.29 12.49 18.48
CA LEU A 942 -36.75 12.53 18.38
C LEU A 942 -37.19 12.44 16.93
N PHE A 943 -38.02 11.44 16.63
CA PHE A 943 -38.65 11.24 15.33
C PHE A 943 -40.03 11.90 15.27
N ASP A 944 -40.47 12.23 14.06
CA ASP A 944 -41.82 12.79 13.85
C ASP A 944 -42.93 11.86 14.35
N LYS A 945 -42.73 10.55 14.33
CA LYS A 945 -43.74 9.61 14.80
C LYS A 945 -43.08 8.43 15.46
N GLU A 946 -43.90 7.63 16.12
CA GLU A 946 -43.46 6.33 16.59
C GLU A 946 -43.06 5.47 15.39
N GLN A 947 -41.89 4.84 15.49
CA GLN A 947 -41.29 4.03 14.44
C GLN A 947 -40.88 2.69 15.04
N THR A 948 -40.81 1.65 14.21
CA THR A 948 -40.28 0.34 14.60
C THR A 948 -38.90 0.16 14.01
N PHE A 949 -37.90 0.00 14.88
CA PHE A 949 -36.49 -0.14 14.53
C PHE A 949 -36.04 -1.59 14.67
N THR A 950 -35.11 -2.00 13.81
CA THR A 950 -34.31 -3.20 14.02
C THR A 950 -33.04 -2.79 14.79
N GLN A 951 -32.88 -3.32 16.01
CA GLN A 951 -31.67 -3.09 16.79
C GLN A 951 -30.55 -4.00 16.27
N THR A 952 -29.33 -3.46 16.22
CA THR A 952 -28.14 -4.27 15.95
C THR A 952 -27.38 -4.60 17.23
N GLN A 953 -26.68 -5.72 17.24
CA GLN A 953 -25.79 -6.09 18.32
C GLN A 953 -24.62 -5.10 18.41
N PRO A 954 -24.37 -4.44 19.56
CA PRO A 954 -23.19 -3.61 19.71
C PRO A 954 -21.91 -4.43 19.51
N ILE A 955 -20.97 -3.90 18.73
CA ILE A 955 -19.70 -4.56 18.43
C ILE A 955 -18.52 -3.65 18.75
N ARG A 956 -17.38 -4.26 19.04
CA ARG A 956 -16.07 -3.61 19.10
C ARG A 956 -15.03 -4.51 18.44
N TYR A 957 -13.98 -3.94 17.83
CA TYR A 957 -12.96 -4.77 17.16
C TYR A 957 -11.90 -5.33 18.14
N ARG A 958 -11.74 -4.69 19.29
CA ARG A 958 -10.88 -5.12 20.39
C ARG A 958 -11.43 -4.59 21.69
N LYS A 959 -11.01 -5.17 22.82
CA LYS A 959 -11.50 -4.81 24.16
C LYS A 959 -11.46 -3.30 24.44
N VAL A 960 -10.42 -2.59 23.98
CA VAL A 960 -10.21 -1.16 24.23
C VAL A 960 -10.86 -0.22 23.20
N ALA A 961 -11.30 -0.74 22.04
CA ALA A 961 -11.99 0.08 21.04
C ALA A 961 -13.38 0.44 21.55
N ALA A 962 -13.91 1.57 21.09
CA ALA A 962 -15.29 1.94 21.38
C ALA A 962 -16.26 0.87 20.87
N ALA A 963 -17.35 0.67 21.60
CA ALA A 963 -18.45 -0.18 21.18
C ALA A 963 -19.57 0.68 20.62
N THR A 964 -20.04 0.36 19.42
CA THR A 964 -21.20 1.00 18.81
C THR A 964 -22.22 -0.04 18.37
N GLY A 965 -23.48 0.33 18.49
CA GLY A 965 -24.61 -0.34 17.85
C GLY A 965 -25.33 0.65 16.96
N ALA A 966 -26.44 0.22 16.35
CA ALA A 966 -27.30 1.06 15.56
C ALA A 966 -28.77 0.68 15.73
N TRP A 967 -29.62 1.66 15.51
CA TRP A 967 -31.04 1.45 15.22
C TRP A 967 -31.24 1.60 13.72
N ASN A 968 -31.61 0.51 13.07
CA ASN A 968 -31.93 0.51 11.66
C ASN A 968 -33.42 0.84 11.51
N LEU A 969 -33.72 2.04 11.02
CA LEU A 969 -35.07 2.49 10.68
C LEU A 969 -35.43 1.96 9.29
N PRO A 970 -36.42 1.06 9.16
CA PRO A 970 -36.86 0.58 7.85
C PRO A 970 -37.39 1.72 6.99
N VAL A 971 -36.96 1.76 5.73
CA VAL A 971 -37.51 2.64 4.68
C VAL A 971 -38.17 1.80 3.59
N PRO A 972 -39.02 2.37 2.71
CA PRO A 972 -39.77 1.59 1.72
C PRO A 972 -38.86 0.75 0.82
N THR A 973 -39.12 -0.56 0.75
CA THR A 973 -38.39 -1.51 -0.12
C THR A 973 -38.97 -1.61 -1.52
N ARG A 974 -40.17 -1.03 -1.72
CA ARG A 974 -40.84 -0.91 -3.02
C ARG A 974 -41.30 0.52 -3.20
N MET A 975 -40.88 1.14 -4.29
CA MET A 975 -41.28 2.50 -4.67
C MET A 975 -41.49 2.53 -6.18
N ALA A 976 -42.61 3.11 -6.62
CA ALA A 976 -42.83 3.35 -8.05
C ALA A 976 -41.94 4.51 -8.51
N LYS A 977 -41.56 4.52 -9.79
CA LYS A 977 -40.83 5.66 -10.38
C LYS A 977 -41.46 7.01 -10.01
N GLY A 978 -40.63 7.94 -9.54
CA GLY A 978 -41.02 9.29 -9.11
C GLY A 978 -41.61 9.37 -7.70
N GLN A 979 -41.86 8.25 -7.03
CA GLN A 979 -42.31 8.24 -5.64
C GLN A 979 -41.21 8.77 -4.72
N THR A 980 -41.61 9.55 -3.72
CA THR A 980 -40.71 10.07 -2.68
C THR A 980 -41.07 9.53 -1.31
N HIS A 981 -40.08 9.34 -0.44
CA HIS A 981 -40.26 9.03 0.97
C HIS A 981 -39.40 9.96 1.82
N THR A 982 -39.95 10.47 2.93
CA THR A 982 -39.25 11.41 3.80
C THR A 982 -39.17 10.90 5.22
N VAL A 983 -37.97 10.96 5.80
CA VAL A 983 -37.70 10.71 7.21
C VAL A 983 -37.15 12.01 7.82
N ARG A 984 -37.70 12.41 8.97
CA ARG A 984 -37.16 13.52 9.76
C ARG A 984 -36.97 13.12 11.20
N TYR A 985 -35.88 13.60 11.78
CA TYR A 985 -35.64 13.55 13.21
C TYR A 985 -34.74 14.70 13.62
N ARG A 986 -34.71 14.97 14.91
CA ARG A 986 -33.77 15.92 15.53
C ARG A 986 -32.98 15.26 16.63
N ILE A 987 -31.80 15.80 16.89
CA ILE A 987 -30.92 15.42 17.98
C ILE A 987 -30.79 16.65 18.87
N TYR A 988 -31.35 16.58 20.08
CA TYR A 988 -31.23 17.62 21.09
C TYR A 988 -30.16 17.23 22.10
N SER A 989 -29.12 18.05 22.28
CA SER A 989 -28.04 17.79 23.24
C SER A 989 -28.23 18.61 24.50
N HIS A 990 -27.93 18.03 25.66
CA HIS A 990 -28.15 18.65 26.96
C HIS A 990 -27.03 18.28 27.95
N GLN A 991 -26.71 19.18 28.86
CA GLN A 991 -25.68 19.00 29.89
C GLN A 991 -26.23 18.47 31.23
N GLU A 992 -27.55 18.60 31.43
CA GLU A 992 -28.24 18.19 32.66
C GLU A 992 -29.37 17.20 32.34
N PRO A 993 -29.88 16.42 33.31
CA PRO A 993 -31.05 15.58 33.10
C PRO A 993 -32.24 16.37 32.53
N LEU A 994 -32.80 15.89 31.42
CA LEU A 994 -34.02 16.46 30.86
C LEU A 994 -35.19 16.36 31.84
N ASP A 995 -35.73 17.52 32.23
CA ASP A 995 -36.99 17.59 32.95
C ASP A 995 -38.19 17.27 32.03
N THR A 996 -39.35 17.02 32.64
CA THR A 996 -40.57 16.61 31.92
C THR A 996 -41.15 17.75 31.06
N GLU A 997 -41.01 18.99 31.50
CA GLU A 997 -41.52 20.17 30.79
C GLU A 997 -40.74 20.42 29.51
N THR A 998 -39.41 20.41 29.60
CA THR A 998 -38.48 20.51 28.47
C THR A 998 -38.72 19.37 27.48
N LEU A 999 -38.91 18.14 27.96
CA LEU A 999 -39.24 17.01 27.09
C LEU A 999 -40.58 17.19 26.36
N ASN A 1000 -41.63 17.63 27.05
CA ASN A 1000 -42.93 17.88 26.44
C ASN A 1000 -42.85 19.01 25.42
N ARG A 1001 -42.19 20.11 25.76
CA ARG A 1001 -41.93 21.23 24.86
C ARG A 1001 -41.19 20.77 23.60
N LEU A 1002 -40.16 19.96 23.76
CA LEU A 1002 -39.47 19.36 22.62
C LEU A 1002 -40.49 18.57 21.80
N ILE A 1003 -41.21 17.60 22.38
CA ILE A 1003 -42.19 16.78 21.66
C ILE A 1003 -43.25 17.61 20.89
N GLU A 1004 -43.69 18.73 21.46
CA GLU A 1004 -44.75 19.61 20.95
C GLU A 1004 -44.26 20.70 19.99
N GLU A 1005 -42.97 21.02 19.96
CA GLU A 1005 -42.40 22.03 19.07
C GLU A 1005 -42.80 21.77 17.60
N PRO A 1006 -43.29 22.81 16.87
CA PRO A 1006 -43.67 22.68 15.47
C PRO A 1006 -42.51 22.14 14.64
N ARG A 1007 -42.83 21.14 13.82
CA ARG A 1007 -41.87 20.31 13.09
C ARG A 1007 -41.42 20.94 11.78
#